data_AF-A0A1S9CTU1-F1
#
_entry.id   AF-A0A1S9CTU1-F1
#
_cell.length_a   1.000
_cell.length_b   1.000
_cell.length_c   1.000
_cell.angle_alpha   90.00
_cell.angle_beta   90.00
_cell.angle_gamma   90.00
#
_symmetry.space_group_name_H-M   'P 1'
#
loop_
_entity.id
_entity.type
_entity.pdbx_description
1 polymer ?
#
loop_
_entity_poly.entity_id
_entity_poly.type
_entity_poly.pdbx_seq_one_letter_code
_entity_poly.pdbx_strand_id
1 'polypeptide(L)'
;MGSKFKKYVACLGVATMSLLPISVQAMSITYDGKTYEYTLDEITLFHNGEQIETPVMPPIQLENTTLVPVNEVFSPLGAYVVWEHTEKTVYVYYHNTTVVLEANNSIAKVNGEEVELSMPVKIINDKVMVPLRFIAEQIGLTVHWNNDTRRIDIITSVSSQMPEPEVFEPERPEVFEPEHNEPPIKDDTKEPEEDIEITLDYILASIDGAKELYLADVDQRVPSDRFAIEAIIAGNDSISDYVIFKGLSPIQTDADLDYRYFTLEIDIEDGYVSENTHWDNMSTNYITGMSIRNRDDEVRVEIDLLQDRGYIYLIEPIYDSTIVRIYTEDEYVEEEEPEVEEDNKELDTENLMGTGVVYDATQNVIAFDYMTGQNITVTDNYRDYELIIDLGGNYSSKFNSGHISVSGDYINDIEIVNGTTTQIIISQNTIFTYNLSQLGERMFVELVKPQEKYDRVVMFDLGHGGSDPGATGNGLVEKDLVMTHAFATRALVEANTDIKVYMTRETDEYLYLTERTDLSNDIGVDLFVSFHANSFTTSVPNGVEVYYFPDANDTSGKQLAEYIVKRLVDETGLFDRGAKEQENYVVLKTSDATPILLEPAFLSNASDAALLKTDWFTEKYAQILCDAIVYYFDVLTK
;
A
#
# COMPACT_ATOMS: atom_id res chain seq x y z
N MET A 1 92.25 -1.15 1.41
CA MET A 1 91.73 -0.83 0.06
C MET A 1 90.51 -1.72 -0.18
N GLY A 2 89.29 -1.14 -0.22
CA GLY A 2 88.02 -1.67 -0.76
C GLY A 2 87.50 -3.00 -0.19
N SER A 3 86.22 -3.33 -0.07
CA SER A 3 84.93 -2.69 -0.36
C SER A 3 83.86 -3.55 0.33
N LYS A 4 82.75 -2.90 0.68
CA LYS A 4 81.47 -3.37 1.26
C LYS A 4 80.99 -4.78 0.85
N PHE A 5 80.41 -5.53 1.80
CA PHE A 5 78.98 -5.93 1.84
C PHE A 5 78.72 -6.84 3.07
N LYS A 6 77.83 -6.43 3.97
CA LYS A 6 77.28 -7.29 5.05
C LYS A 6 76.08 -8.06 4.48
N LYS A 7 76.11 -9.40 4.55
CA LYS A 7 74.92 -10.27 4.48
C LYS A 7 74.70 -10.90 5.85
N TYR A 8 73.55 -10.64 6.45
CA TYR A 8 73.03 -11.42 7.58
C TYR A 8 72.21 -12.58 7.02
N VAL A 9 72.51 -13.79 7.47
CA VAL A 9 71.68 -14.99 7.31
C VAL A 9 70.81 -15.08 8.56
N ALA A 10 69.48 -14.98 8.38
CA ALA A 10 68.52 -15.20 9.46
C ALA A 10 68.09 -16.68 9.50
N CYS A 11 68.13 -17.27 10.69
CA CYS A 11 67.66 -18.63 10.97
C CYS A 11 66.13 -18.72 10.91
N LEU A 12 65.65 -19.85 10.38
CA LEU A 12 64.28 -20.34 10.54
C LEU A 12 63.94 -20.54 12.02
N GLY A 13 62.85 -19.91 12.47
CA GLY A 13 62.11 -20.29 13.67
C GLY A 13 60.64 -20.42 13.29
N VAL A 14 60.13 -21.64 13.25
CA VAL A 14 58.69 -21.91 13.09
C VAL A 14 58.05 -21.61 14.44
N ALA A 15 57.31 -20.50 14.53
CA ALA A 15 56.44 -20.23 15.65
C ALA A 15 55.09 -20.90 15.37
N THR A 16 54.85 -22.04 16.01
CA THR A 16 53.48 -22.57 16.17
C THR A 16 52.74 -21.62 17.09
N MET A 17 51.88 -20.78 16.52
CA MET A 17 50.99 -19.91 17.27
C MET A 17 49.88 -20.80 17.85
N SER A 18 50.05 -21.23 19.11
CA SER A 18 48.96 -21.80 19.89
C SER A 18 47.90 -20.72 20.07
N LEU A 19 46.76 -20.88 19.39
CA LEU A 19 45.54 -20.14 19.68
C LEU A 19 45.19 -20.43 21.14
N LEU A 20 45.42 -19.46 22.02
CA LEU A 20 44.74 -19.44 23.30
C LEU A 20 43.24 -19.31 23.00
N PRO A 21 42.35 -20.04 23.70
CA PRO A 21 40.92 -19.80 23.56
C PRO A 21 40.67 -18.33 23.86
N ILE A 22 40.06 -17.64 22.90
CA ILE A 22 39.57 -16.28 23.07
C ILE A 22 38.71 -16.29 24.33
N SER A 23 39.08 -15.50 25.34
CA SER A 23 38.32 -15.45 26.58
C SER A 23 36.90 -14.98 26.25
N VAL A 24 35.89 -15.78 26.60
CA VAL A 24 34.47 -15.40 26.59
C VAL A 24 34.36 -14.07 27.32
N GLN A 25 34.09 -13.00 26.57
CA GLN A 25 33.90 -11.70 27.17
C GLN A 25 32.49 -11.73 27.75
N ALA A 26 32.40 -11.94 29.07
CA ALA A 26 31.12 -11.95 29.77
C ALA A 26 30.34 -10.68 29.41
N MET A 27 29.13 -10.86 28.91
CA MET A 27 28.26 -9.77 28.49
C MET A 27 27.39 -9.36 29.69
N SER A 28 27.26 -8.06 29.95
CA SER A 28 26.26 -7.58 30.90
C SER A 28 24.91 -7.46 30.20
N ILE A 29 23.90 -8.15 30.71
CA ILE A 29 22.52 -8.05 30.23
C ILE A 29 21.65 -7.38 31.29
N THR A 30 20.88 -6.37 30.89
CA THR A 30 20.00 -5.61 31.78
C THR A 30 18.56 -5.79 31.35
N TYR A 31 17.72 -6.32 32.24
CA TYR A 31 16.29 -6.49 32.05
C TYR A 31 15.56 -6.51 33.40
N ASP A 32 14.27 -6.17 33.43
CA ASP A 32 13.46 -6.10 34.65
C ASP A 32 14.07 -5.24 35.77
N GLY A 33 14.80 -4.18 35.39
CA GLY A 33 15.47 -3.25 36.31
C GLY A 33 16.69 -3.82 37.03
N LYS A 34 17.22 -4.97 36.58
CA LYS A 34 18.41 -5.62 37.16
C LYS A 34 19.43 -5.95 36.07
N THR A 35 20.70 -5.92 36.45
CA THR A 35 21.81 -6.30 35.57
C THR A 35 22.36 -7.66 36.00
N TYR A 36 22.56 -8.53 35.02
CA TYR A 36 23.08 -9.89 35.19
C TYR A 36 24.33 -10.06 34.33
N GLU A 37 25.24 -10.91 34.79
CA GLU A 37 26.41 -11.33 34.02
C GLU A 37 26.05 -12.57 33.19
N TYR A 38 26.07 -12.44 31.86
CA TYR A 38 25.82 -13.51 30.92
C TYR A 38 27.15 -14.15 30.51
N THR A 39 27.32 -15.42 30.84
CA THR A 39 28.59 -16.16 30.73
C THR A 39 28.54 -17.36 29.78
N LEU A 40 27.39 -17.62 29.16
CA LEU A 40 27.26 -18.70 28.19
C LEU A 40 27.94 -18.32 26.88
N ASP A 41 28.48 -19.33 26.19
CA ASP A 41 29.07 -19.18 24.87
C ASP A 41 28.02 -18.67 23.85
N GLU A 42 28.54 -17.99 22.82
CA GLU A 42 27.75 -17.42 21.73
C GLU A 42 26.87 -18.47 21.03
N ILE A 43 25.71 -18.02 20.57
CA ILE A 43 24.79 -18.82 19.77
C ILE A 43 24.82 -18.27 18.35
N THR A 44 25.03 -19.14 17.38
CA THR A 44 25.01 -18.77 15.95
C THR A 44 23.70 -19.19 15.31
N LEU A 45 23.12 -18.32 14.48
CA LEU A 45 21.87 -18.56 13.77
C LEU A 45 22.12 -18.73 12.28
N PHE A 46 21.43 -19.68 11.67
CA PHE A 46 21.43 -19.89 10.24
C PHE A 46 20.00 -20.05 9.72
N HIS A 47 19.73 -19.55 8.51
CA HIS A 47 18.52 -19.84 7.75
C HIS A 47 18.91 -20.48 6.42
N ASN A 48 18.40 -21.68 6.16
CA ASN A 48 18.71 -22.46 4.94
C ASN A 48 20.22 -22.59 4.61
N GLY A 49 21.07 -22.54 5.64
CA GLY A 49 22.52 -22.65 5.52
C GLY A 49 23.28 -21.31 5.45
N GLU A 50 22.59 -20.18 5.34
CA GLU A 50 23.17 -18.83 5.43
C GLU A 50 23.11 -18.30 6.87
N GLN A 51 24.15 -17.60 7.33
CA GLN A 51 24.22 -17.10 8.71
C GLN A 51 23.35 -15.84 8.88
N ILE A 52 22.53 -15.80 9.93
CA ILE A 52 21.80 -14.58 10.33
C ILE A 52 22.68 -13.81 11.30
N GLU A 53 23.03 -12.59 10.91
CA GLU A 53 23.84 -11.68 11.73
C GLU A 53 22.97 -10.90 12.72
N THR A 54 23.43 -10.79 13.96
CA THR A 54 22.74 -10.06 15.05
C THR A 54 23.72 -9.07 15.69
N PRO A 55 24.10 -8.02 14.95
CA PRO A 55 25.28 -7.21 15.26
C PRO A 55 25.12 -6.36 16.53
N VAL A 56 23.88 -6.12 16.99
CA VAL A 56 23.61 -5.30 18.17
C VAL A 56 23.45 -6.14 19.43
N MET A 57 22.69 -7.24 19.34
CA MET A 57 22.49 -8.13 20.47
C MET A 57 22.43 -9.59 19.99
N PRO A 58 23.38 -10.45 20.37
CA PRO A 58 23.38 -11.84 19.93
C PRO A 58 22.21 -12.61 20.54
N PRO A 59 21.85 -13.79 20.00
CA PRO A 59 20.91 -14.68 20.65
C PRO A 59 21.44 -15.09 22.01
N ILE A 60 20.56 -15.07 23.00
CA ILE A 60 20.90 -15.49 24.36
C ILE A 60 20.00 -16.62 24.81
N GLN A 61 20.48 -17.41 25.76
CA GLN A 61 19.71 -18.49 26.36
C GLN A 61 19.39 -18.15 27.82
N LEU A 62 18.10 -18.03 28.14
CA LEU A 62 17.59 -17.85 29.49
C LEU A 62 16.63 -19.00 29.81
N GLU A 63 16.82 -19.65 30.97
CA GLU A 63 15.97 -20.75 31.45
C GLU A 63 15.66 -21.84 30.39
N ASN A 64 16.67 -22.19 29.58
CA ASN A 64 16.59 -23.11 28.42
C ASN A 64 15.83 -22.60 27.19
N THR A 65 15.32 -21.39 27.19
CA THR A 65 14.72 -20.73 26.02
C THR A 65 15.74 -19.85 25.32
N THR A 66 15.87 -20.01 24.00
CA THR A 66 16.66 -19.08 23.19
C THR A 66 15.80 -17.86 22.87
N LEU A 67 16.26 -16.70 23.32
CA LEU A 67 15.72 -15.40 22.95
C LEU A 67 16.57 -14.77 21.86
N VAL A 68 15.91 -14.16 20.89
CA VAL A 68 16.53 -13.48 19.75
C VAL A 68 16.03 -12.05 19.61
N PRO A 69 16.85 -11.12 19.08
CA PRO A 69 16.36 -9.81 18.68
C PRO A 69 15.33 -9.96 17.56
N VAL A 70 14.06 -9.65 17.85
CA VAL A 70 12.92 -10.03 16.99
C VAL A 70 13.05 -9.51 15.57
N ASN A 71 13.36 -8.22 15.39
CA ASN A 71 13.50 -7.62 14.06
C ASN A 71 14.73 -8.16 13.30
N GLU A 72 15.87 -8.27 13.96
CA GLU A 72 17.14 -8.72 13.34
C GLU A 72 17.06 -10.19 12.89
N VAL A 73 16.21 -11.00 13.51
CA VAL A 73 16.06 -12.41 13.13
C VAL A 73 14.88 -12.66 12.21
N PHE A 74 13.70 -12.06 12.45
CA PHE A 74 12.50 -12.40 11.69
C PHE A 74 12.29 -11.54 10.44
N SER A 75 12.81 -10.31 10.39
CA SER A 75 12.71 -9.48 9.19
C SER A 75 13.48 -10.06 7.99
N PRO A 76 14.73 -10.57 8.16
CA PRO A 76 15.42 -11.30 7.09
C PRO A 76 14.73 -12.62 6.68
N LEU A 77 13.90 -13.19 7.55
CA LEU A 77 13.12 -14.39 7.25
C LEU A 77 11.82 -14.07 6.48
N GLY A 78 11.56 -12.79 6.19
CA GLY A 78 10.38 -12.31 5.45
C GLY A 78 9.21 -11.89 6.32
N ALA A 79 9.38 -11.77 7.65
CA ALA A 79 8.31 -11.29 8.53
C ALA A 79 8.39 -9.77 8.73
N TYR A 80 7.25 -9.09 8.68
CA TYR A 80 7.17 -7.68 9.04
C TYR A 80 7.03 -7.55 10.57
N VAL A 81 7.97 -6.85 11.20
CA VAL A 81 8.04 -6.74 12.67
C VAL A 81 7.81 -5.30 13.10
N VAL A 82 6.78 -5.06 13.91
CA VAL A 82 6.44 -3.75 14.48
C VAL A 82 6.56 -3.79 15.99
N TRP A 83 7.18 -2.77 16.57
CA TRP A 83 7.23 -2.58 18.01
C TRP A 83 6.40 -1.37 18.42
N GLU A 84 5.32 -1.58 19.16
CA GLU A 84 4.51 -0.52 19.75
C GLU A 84 5.08 -0.15 21.13
N HIS A 85 5.56 1.09 21.23
CA HIS A 85 6.29 1.57 22.39
C HIS A 85 5.41 1.81 23.62
N THR A 86 4.15 2.20 23.42
CA THR A 86 3.21 2.58 24.48
C THR A 86 2.73 1.36 25.25
N GLU A 87 2.28 0.34 24.51
CA GLU A 87 1.77 -0.92 25.06
C GLU A 87 2.88 -1.94 25.32
N LYS A 88 4.09 -1.68 24.82
CA LYS A 88 5.24 -2.60 24.86
C LYS A 88 4.90 -3.94 24.20
N THR A 89 4.31 -3.84 23.02
CA THR A 89 3.79 -4.98 22.25
C THR A 89 4.57 -5.11 20.97
N VAL A 90 5.04 -6.33 20.65
CA VAL A 90 5.60 -6.65 19.34
C VAL A 90 4.57 -7.37 18.49
N TYR A 91 4.43 -6.91 17.26
CA TYR A 91 3.63 -7.54 16.21
C TYR A 91 4.57 -8.14 15.19
N VAL A 92 4.34 -9.39 14.83
CA VAL A 92 5.07 -10.10 13.78
C VAL A 92 4.05 -10.58 12.77
N TYR A 93 4.13 -10.08 11.55
CA TYR A 93 3.27 -10.45 10.44
C TYR A 93 4.06 -11.27 9.43
N TYR A 94 3.55 -12.44 9.05
CA TYR A 94 4.18 -13.29 8.06
C TYR A 94 3.11 -14.00 7.25
N HIS A 95 2.98 -13.66 5.97
CA HIS A 95 1.89 -14.14 5.11
C HIS A 95 0.53 -13.91 5.80
N ASN A 96 -0.21 -14.98 6.12
CA ASN A 96 -1.49 -14.95 6.81
C ASN A 96 -1.40 -15.14 8.34
N THR A 97 -0.18 -15.13 8.91
CA THR A 97 0.05 -15.35 10.34
C THR A 97 0.44 -14.04 11.02
N THR A 98 -0.38 -13.61 11.98
CA THR A 98 -0.11 -12.51 12.89
C THR A 98 0.23 -13.05 14.26
N VAL A 99 1.39 -12.70 14.81
CA VAL A 99 1.81 -13.04 16.17
C VAL A 99 1.98 -11.74 16.96
N VAL A 100 1.20 -11.57 18.01
CA VAL A 100 1.24 -10.41 18.91
C VAL A 100 1.75 -10.86 20.26
N LEU A 101 2.83 -10.23 20.74
CA LEU A 101 3.43 -10.56 22.03
C LEU A 101 3.65 -9.29 22.86
N GLU A 102 3.06 -9.24 24.04
CA GLU A 102 3.26 -8.13 24.99
C GLU A 102 4.44 -8.42 25.93
N ALA A 103 5.26 -7.41 26.20
CA ALA A 103 6.41 -7.53 27.09
C ALA A 103 6.00 -7.95 28.50
N ASN A 104 6.70 -8.95 29.05
CA ASN A 104 6.41 -9.56 30.35
C ASN A 104 5.03 -10.24 30.48
N ASN A 105 4.30 -10.41 29.37
CA ASN A 105 3.09 -11.23 29.32
C ASN A 105 3.44 -12.63 28.83
N SER A 106 2.95 -13.66 29.53
CA SER A 106 3.19 -15.08 29.15
C SER A 106 2.13 -15.60 28.18
N ILE A 107 1.22 -14.75 27.73
CA ILE A 107 0.21 -15.06 26.72
C ILE A 107 0.52 -14.21 25.48
N ALA A 108 0.68 -14.88 24.34
CA ALA A 108 0.71 -14.26 23.02
C ALA A 108 -0.64 -14.43 22.33
N LYS A 109 -0.92 -13.64 21.30
CA LYS A 109 -2.04 -13.86 20.38
C LYS A 109 -1.51 -14.29 19.02
N VAL A 110 -1.95 -15.44 18.51
CA VAL A 110 -1.64 -15.92 17.16
C VAL A 110 -2.93 -15.92 16.37
N ASN A 111 -3.04 -15.08 15.35
CA ASN A 111 -4.28 -14.87 14.59
C ASN A 111 -5.49 -14.59 15.48
N GLY A 112 -5.26 -13.85 16.58
CA GLY A 112 -6.28 -13.52 17.59
C GLY A 112 -6.46 -14.57 18.70
N GLU A 113 -5.97 -15.81 18.54
CA GLU A 113 -6.08 -16.85 19.57
C GLU A 113 -4.98 -16.76 20.63
N GLU A 114 -5.33 -16.95 21.90
CA GLU A 114 -4.37 -16.92 23.00
C GLU A 114 -3.51 -18.19 23.04
N VAL A 115 -2.19 -18.02 23.00
CA VAL A 115 -1.20 -19.10 23.07
C VAL A 115 -0.19 -18.82 24.18
N GLU A 116 0.07 -19.82 25.01
CA GLU A 116 1.01 -19.71 26.14
C GLU A 116 2.47 -19.71 25.66
N LEU A 117 3.24 -18.74 26.15
CA LEU A 117 4.67 -18.61 25.93
C LEU A 117 5.45 -19.35 27.01
N SER A 118 6.44 -20.15 26.59
CA SER A 118 7.41 -20.75 27.52
C SER A 118 8.30 -19.71 28.20
N MET A 119 8.44 -18.52 27.60
CA MET A 119 9.10 -17.36 28.18
C MET A 119 8.48 -16.09 27.59
N PRO A 120 8.11 -15.10 28.40
CA PRO A 120 7.57 -13.85 27.89
C PRO A 120 8.64 -13.04 27.12
N VAL A 121 8.18 -12.11 26.30
CA VAL A 121 9.06 -11.15 25.62
C VAL A 121 9.82 -10.32 26.67
N LYS A 122 11.13 -10.15 26.44
CA LYS A 122 11.99 -9.36 27.33
C LYS A 122 12.64 -8.21 26.57
N ILE A 123 12.64 -7.04 27.19
CA ILE A 123 13.45 -5.92 26.72
C ILE A 123 14.81 -6.04 27.44
N ILE A 124 15.86 -6.40 26.71
CA ILE A 124 17.20 -6.65 27.24
C ILE A 124 18.17 -5.68 26.58
N ASN A 125 18.85 -4.84 27.36
CA ASN A 125 19.74 -3.79 26.84
C ASN A 125 19.09 -2.98 25.70
N ASP A 126 17.84 -2.54 25.92
CA ASP A 126 17.02 -1.79 24.96
C ASP A 126 16.66 -2.54 23.66
N LYS A 127 16.86 -3.86 23.60
CA LYS A 127 16.42 -4.72 22.50
C LYS A 127 15.24 -5.59 22.87
N VAL A 128 14.26 -5.70 21.98
CA VAL A 128 13.10 -6.58 22.13
C VAL A 128 13.52 -8.00 21.78
N MET A 129 13.62 -8.84 22.81
CA MET A 129 14.07 -10.21 22.72
C MET A 129 12.89 -11.17 22.87
N VAL A 130 12.69 -12.03 21.88
CA VAL A 130 11.52 -12.92 21.77
C VAL A 130 11.93 -14.39 21.72
N PRO A 131 11.08 -15.33 22.14
CA PRO A 131 11.37 -16.76 22.01
C PRO A 131 11.43 -17.17 20.54
N LEU A 132 12.62 -17.51 20.05
CA LEU A 132 12.86 -17.83 18.64
C LEU A 132 11.93 -18.94 18.14
N ARG A 133 11.91 -20.06 18.87
CA ARG A 133 11.18 -21.26 18.46
C ARG A 133 9.68 -21.00 18.35
N PHE A 134 9.13 -20.25 19.30
CA PHE A 134 7.71 -19.95 19.34
C PHE A 134 7.28 -19.26 18.04
N ILE A 135 7.91 -18.12 17.73
CA ILE A 135 7.54 -17.34 16.54
C ILE A 135 7.85 -18.13 15.27
N ALA A 136 9.05 -18.73 15.16
CA ALA A 136 9.46 -19.49 13.99
C ALA A 136 8.46 -20.61 13.64
N GLU A 137 8.00 -21.37 14.64
CA GLU A 137 7.03 -22.46 14.41
C GLU A 137 5.63 -21.93 14.04
N GLN A 138 5.20 -20.77 14.59
CA GLN A 138 3.92 -20.16 14.18
C GLN A 138 3.94 -19.75 12.70
N ILE A 139 5.07 -19.24 12.23
CA ILE A 139 5.23 -18.76 10.85
C ILE A 139 5.69 -19.87 9.88
N GLY A 140 5.54 -21.14 10.26
CA GLY A 140 5.79 -22.28 9.37
C GLY A 140 7.27 -22.66 9.17
N LEU A 141 8.17 -22.18 10.02
CA LEU A 141 9.59 -22.51 9.98
C LEU A 141 9.94 -23.60 10.99
N THR A 142 10.92 -24.44 10.65
CA THR A 142 11.44 -25.46 11.56
C THR A 142 12.75 -25.01 12.19
N VAL A 143 12.88 -25.17 13.52
CA VAL A 143 14.10 -24.79 14.26
C VAL A 143 14.84 -26.02 14.80
N HIS A 144 16.08 -26.21 14.34
CA HIS A 144 16.99 -27.24 14.83
C HIS A 144 18.08 -26.65 15.73
N TRP A 145 18.34 -27.28 16.87
CA TRP A 145 19.40 -26.90 17.81
C TRP A 145 20.52 -27.93 17.80
N ASN A 146 21.76 -27.47 17.58
CA ASN A 146 22.95 -28.28 17.76
C ASN A 146 23.66 -27.88 19.06
N ASN A 147 23.61 -28.77 20.05
CA ASN A 147 24.15 -28.53 21.38
C ASN A 147 25.69 -28.48 21.42
N ASP A 148 26.37 -29.21 20.55
CA ASP A 148 27.84 -29.30 20.55
C ASP A 148 28.48 -28.03 19.98
N THR A 149 27.81 -27.39 19.02
CA THR A 149 28.30 -26.17 18.36
C THR A 149 27.54 -24.91 18.72
N ARG A 150 26.51 -25.01 19.59
CA ARG A 150 25.56 -23.92 19.92
C ARG A 150 25.04 -23.19 18.68
N ARG A 151 24.70 -23.98 17.66
CA ARG A 151 24.18 -23.52 16.37
C ARG A 151 22.69 -23.76 16.30
N ILE A 152 21.96 -22.80 15.75
CA ILE A 152 20.56 -22.93 15.41
C ILE A 152 20.41 -22.87 13.90
N ASP A 153 19.72 -23.85 13.33
CA ASP A 153 19.33 -23.87 11.92
C ASP A 153 17.81 -23.69 11.81
N ILE A 154 17.39 -22.63 11.14
CA ILE A 154 16.02 -22.33 10.76
C ILE A 154 15.84 -22.80 9.31
N ILE A 155 14.81 -23.60 9.06
CA ILE A 155 14.58 -24.22 7.74
C ILE A 155 13.16 -23.90 7.29
N THR A 156 13.01 -23.41 6.05
CA THR A 156 11.71 -23.32 5.38
C THR A 156 11.31 -24.70 4.87
N SER A 157 10.12 -25.18 5.21
CA SER A 157 9.61 -26.44 4.67
C SER A 157 9.21 -26.30 3.20
N VAL A 158 10.03 -26.85 2.30
CA VAL A 158 9.70 -26.95 0.87
C VAL A 158 8.64 -28.05 0.68
N SER A 159 7.47 -27.70 0.13
CA SER A 159 6.53 -28.71 -0.38
C SER A 159 7.20 -29.44 -1.54
N SER A 160 7.49 -30.73 -1.34
CA SER A 160 8.21 -31.57 -2.28
C SER A 160 7.30 -32.01 -3.43
N GLN A 161 7.45 -31.42 -4.63
CA GLN A 161 7.47 -32.11 -5.93
C GLN A 161 7.61 -31.13 -7.10
N MET A 162 8.83 -30.91 -7.59
CA MET A 162 9.09 -30.56 -8.99
C MET A 162 10.22 -31.47 -9.52
N PRO A 163 10.13 -32.00 -10.76
CA PRO A 163 11.19 -32.85 -11.32
C PRO A 163 12.38 -32.00 -11.80
N GLU A 164 13.56 -32.61 -11.80
CA GLU A 164 14.82 -32.03 -12.34
C GLU A 164 14.66 -31.51 -13.79
N PRO A 165 15.34 -30.40 -14.14
CA PRO A 165 15.25 -29.83 -15.49
C PRO A 165 16.05 -30.67 -16.50
N GLU A 166 15.40 -31.05 -17.60
CA GLU A 166 16.08 -31.63 -18.77
C GLU A 166 16.87 -30.53 -19.52
N VAL A 167 18.12 -30.86 -19.83
CA VAL A 167 19.05 -30.03 -20.59
C VAL A 167 18.65 -30.03 -22.06
N PHE A 168 18.30 -28.87 -22.63
CA PHE A 168 18.16 -28.69 -24.08
C PHE A 168 19.31 -27.84 -24.63
N GLU A 169 20.02 -28.39 -25.62
CA GLU A 169 20.96 -27.67 -26.48
C GLU A 169 20.19 -26.82 -27.51
N PRO A 170 20.65 -25.59 -27.85
CA PRO A 170 19.92 -24.74 -28.77
C PRO A 170 20.18 -25.11 -30.24
N GLU A 171 19.12 -25.40 -31.00
CA GLU A 171 19.16 -25.37 -32.46
C GLU A 171 18.92 -23.94 -33.00
N ARG A 172 19.61 -23.65 -34.10
CA ARG A 172 19.75 -22.35 -34.76
C ARG A 172 18.48 -21.95 -35.53
N PRO A 173 18.01 -20.69 -35.49
CA PRO A 173 16.78 -20.30 -36.17
C PRO A 173 16.96 -20.15 -37.69
N GLU A 174 15.97 -20.64 -38.43
CA GLU A 174 15.77 -20.40 -39.87
C GLU A 174 15.16 -19.01 -40.12
N VAL A 175 15.57 -18.42 -41.25
CA VAL A 175 15.18 -17.09 -41.73
C VAL A 175 13.83 -17.17 -42.45
N PHE A 176 12.87 -16.32 -42.08
CA PHE A 176 11.67 -16.05 -42.88
C PHE A 176 11.61 -14.58 -43.30
N GLU A 177 11.37 -14.34 -44.59
CA GLU A 177 11.13 -13.03 -45.20
C GLU A 177 9.68 -12.55 -44.93
N PRO A 178 9.42 -11.22 -44.87
CA PRO A 178 8.09 -10.70 -44.60
C PRO A 178 7.23 -10.58 -45.86
N GLU A 179 5.98 -11.04 -45.80
CA GLU A 179 4.94 -10.69 -46.76
C GLU A 179 4.18 -9.42 -46.32
N HIS A 180 3.93 -8.59 -47.32
CA HIS A 180 3.08 -7.40 -47.29
C HIS A 180 1.66 -7.70 -46.80
N ASN A 181 1.14 -6.88 -45.88
CA ASN A 181 -0.30 -6.60 -45.80
C ASN A 181 -0.54 -5.10 -45.58
N GLU A 182 -1.56 -4.61 -46.27
CA GLU A 182 -1.98 -3.21 -46.43
C GLU A 182 -2.48 -2.57 -45.11
N PRO A 183 -2.45 -1.22 -45.00
CA PRO A 183 -2.89 -0.52 -43.80
C PRO A 183 -4.42 -0.57 -43.62
N PRO A 184 -4.93 -0.60 -42.37
CA PRO A 184 -6.35 -0.49 -42.11
C PRO A 184 -6.86 0.93 -42.39
N ILE A 185 -8.08 0.98 -42.91
CA ILE A 185 -8.88 2.14 -43.27
C ILE A 185 -9.22 2.93 -42.00
N LYS A 186 -9.03 4.25 -42.04
CA LYS A 186 -9.50 5.19 -41.01
C LYS A 186 -11.03 5.28 -41.03
N ASP A 187 -11.63 5.05 -39.88
CA ASP A 187 -13.03 5.38 -39.62
C ASP A 187 -13.09 6.74 -38.91
N ASP A 188 -13.41 7.80 -39.66
CA ASP A 188 -13.47 9.20 -39.18
C ASP A 188 -14.87 9.56 -38.64
N THR A 189 -15.46 8.73 -37.76
CA THR A 189 -16.75 9.06 -37.10
C THR A 189 -16.83 8.71 -35.61
N LYS A 190 -15.78 8.96 -34.83
CA LYS A 190 -15.95 9.20 -33.39
C LYS A 190 -15.86 10.71 -33.14
N GLU A 191 -17.00 11.31 -32.84
CA GLU A 191 -17.04 12.61 -32.15
C GLU A 191 -16.30 12.44 -30.80
N PRO A 192 -15.59 13.49 -30.32
CA PRO A 192 -14.87 13.39 -29.07
C PRO A 192 -15.88 13.14 -27.94
N GLU A 193 -15.60 12.13 -27.11
CA GLU A 193 -16.24 12.00 -25.80
C GLU A 193 -15.83 13.26 -25.02
N GLU A 194 -16.81 14.15 -24.80
CA GLU A 194 -16.63 15.31 -23.93
C GLU A 194 -16.42 14.79 -22.51
N ASP A 195 -15.31 15.20 -21.87
CA ASP A 195 -15.16 15.12 -20.42
C ASP A 195 -16.38 15.80 -19.80
N ILE A 196 -17.27 15.02 -19.18
CA ILE A 196 -18.51 15.53 -18.58
C ILE A 196 -18.10 16.27 -17.30
N GLU A 197 -17.96 17.59 -17.39
CA GLU A 197 -17.95 18.45 -16.22
C GLU A 197 -19.29 18.26 -15.47
N ILE A 198 -19.27 17.64 -14.29
CA ILE A 198 -20.47 17.42 -13.49
C ILE A 198 -20.99 18.78 -13.02
N THR A 199 -22.08 19.24 -13.64
CA THR A 199 -22.69 20.53 -13.31
C THR A 199 -23.77 20.38 -12.24
N LEU A 200 -24.07 21.48 -11.53
CA LEU A 200 -25.18 21.55 -10.57
C LEU A 200 -26.52 21.10 -11.19
N ASP A 201 -26.74 21.40 -12.48
CA ASP A 201 -27.93 20.99 -13.21
C ASP A 201 -28.04 19.45 -13.36
N TYR A 202 -26.90 18.74 -13.41
CA TYR A 202 -26.85 17.28 -13.50
C TYR A 202 -27.20 16.61 -12.16
N ILE A 203 -26.66 17.14 -11.05
CA ILE A 203 -26.99 16.70 -9.68
C ILE A 203 -28.48 16.92 -9.39
N LEU A 204 -29.05 18.02 -9.90
CA LEU A 204 -30.48 18.29 -9.73
C LEU A 204 -31.37 17.41 -10.62
N ALA A 205 -30.87 16.96 -11.77
CA ALA A 205 -31.60 16.07 -12.66
C ALA A 205 -31.70 14.63 -12.13
N SER A 206 -30.76 14.19 -11.29
CA SER A 206 -30.84 12.88 -10.63
C SER A 206 -31.79 12.85 -9.42
N ILE A 207 -32.27 14.01 -8.97
CA ILE A 207 -33.22 14.14 -7.86
C ILE A 207 -34.59 14.52 -8.44
N ASP A 208 -35.42 13.51 -8.70
CA ASP A 208 -36.73 13.70 -9.33
C ASP A 208 -37.62 14.68 -8.55
N GLY A 209 -38.02 15.78 -9.18
CA GLY A 209 -39.03 16.69 -8.64
C GLY A 209 -38.54 17.78 -7.67
N ALA A 210 -37.26 18.16 -7.69
CA ALA A 210 -36.71 19.31 -6.95
C ALA A 210 -37.54 20.60 -7.14
N LYS A 211 -38.05 21.20 -6.06
CA LYS A 211 -38.97 22.36 -6.13
C LYS A 211 -38.37 23.72 -5.75
N GLU A 212 -37.43 23.76 -4.82
CA GLU A 212 -36.79 25.00 -4.35
C GLU A 212 -35.32 24.76 -4.01
N LEU A 213 -34.49 25.81 -4.18
CA LEU A 213 -33.04 25.71 -4.09
C LEU A 213 -32.45 26.88 -3.31
N TYR A 214 -31.63 26.54 -2.32
CA TYR A 214 -30.79 27.47 -1.58
C TYR A 214 -29.33 27.07 -1.80
N LEU A 215 -28.48 28.01 -2.22
CA LEU A 215 -27.08 27.78 -2.59
C LEU A 215 -26.16 28.71 -1.81
N ALA A 216 -25.09 28.15 -1.24
CA ALA A 216 -23.95 28.91 -0.74
C ALA A 216 -22.73 28.61 -1.63
N ASP A 217 -22.12 29.66 -2.19
CA ASP A 217 -20.86 29.58 -2.94
C ASP A 217 -19.71 29.57 -1.93
N VAL A 218 -18.79 28.62 -2.03
CA VAL A 218 -17.68 28.47 -1.07
C VAL A 218 -16.36 28.86 -1.73
N ASP A 219 -15.79 29.99 -1.32
CA ASP A 219 -14.59 30.63 -1.91
C ASP A 219 -13.31 29.76 -1.76
N GLN A 220 -12.43 29.78 -2.77
CA GLN A 220 -11.26 28.92 -3.00
C GLN A 220 -10.04 29.14 -2.06
N ARG A 221 -10.23 29.74 -0.89
CA ARG A 221 -9.14 29.98 0.08
C ARG A 221 -9.28 29.04 1.25
N VAL A 222 -9.03 27.76 0.97
CA VAL A 222 -9.03 26.67 1.95
C VAL A 222 -7.69 26.65 2.69
N PRO A 223 -7.68 26.56 4.03
CA PRO A 223 -6.47 26.22 4.78
C PRO A 223 -5.86 24.90 4.27
N SER A 224 -4.53 24.79 4.24
CA SER A 224 -3.83 23.63 3.65
C SER A 224 -4.07 22.30 4.38
N ASP A 225 -4.63 22.37 5.58
CA ASP A 225 -4.97 21.28 6.48
C ASP A 225 -6.49 21.00 6.52
N ARG A 226 -7.26 21.58 5.60
CA ARG A 226 -8.73 21.47 5.53
C ARG A 226 -9.16 21.20 4.09
N PHE A 227 -10.33 20.63 3.89
CA PHE A 227 -10.91 20.48 2.54
C PHE A 227 -12.09 21.45 2.34
N ALA A 228 -12.28 21.89 1.10
CA ALA A 228 -13.39 22.77 0.74
C ALA A 228 -14.67 21.96 0.52
N ILE A 229 -15.77 22.40 1.11
CA ILE A 229 -17.10 22.01 0.65
C ILE A 229 -17.40 22.90 -0.55
N GLU A 230 -17.60 22.36 -1.74
CA GLU A 230 -17.71 23.17 -2.96
C GLU A 230 -19.02 23.95 -3.03
N ALA A 231 -20.11 23.33 -2.59
CA ALA A 231 -21.43 23.93 -2.54
C ALA A 231 -22.30 23.22 -1.51
N ILE A 232 -23.23 23.95 -0.89
CA ILE A 232 -24.30 23.37 -0.08
C ILE A 232 -25.63 23.74 -0.71
N ILE A 233 -26.46 22.74 -0.99
CA ILE A 233 -27.73 22.87 -1.70
C ILE A 233 -28.82 22.30 -0.82
N ALA A 234 -29.89 23.04 -0.55
CA ALA A 234 -31.06 22.49 0.13
C ALA A 234 -32.31 22.59 -0.74
N GLY A 235 -33.14 21.55 -0.69
CA GLY A 235 -34.37 21.46 -1.47
C GLY A 235 -35.31 20.37 -0.99
N ASN A 236 -36.32 20.07 -1.80
CA ASN A 236 -37.33 19.07 -1.50
C ASN A 236 -37.94 18.45 -2.75
N ASP A 237 -38.44 17.22 -2.61
CA ASP A 237 -39.18 16.51 -3.65
C ASP A 237 -40.65 16.25 -3.21
N SER A 238 -41.25 15.16 -3.68
CA SER A 238 -42.65 14.82 -3.34
C SER A 238 -42.82 14.15 -1.98
N ILE A 239 -41.75 13.59 -1.40
CA ILE A 239 -41.79 12.77 -0.18
C ILE A 239 -40.70 13.11 0.84
N SER A 240 -39.70 13.90 0.47
CA SER A 240 -38.57 14.22 1.34
C SER A 240 -38.10 15.66 1.19
N ASP A 241 -37.36 16.11 2.19
CA ASP A 241 -36.43 17.22 2.05
C ASP A 241 -35.00 16.70 1.95
N TYR A 242 -34.10 17.50 1.39
CA TYR A 242 -32.71 17.12 1.30
C TYR A 242 -31.76 18.30 1.45
N VAL A 243 -30.54 17.99 1.90
CA VAL A 243 -29.38 18.87 1.87
C VAL A 243 -28.22 18.14 1.19
N ILE A 244 -27.65 18.72 0.15
CA ILE A 244 -26.54 18.18 -0.63
C ILE A 244 -25.29 18.99 -0.33
N PHE A 245 -24.18 18.29 -0.10
CA PHE A 245 -22.84 18.82 0.07
C PHE A 245 -21.99 18.39 -1.11
N LYS A 246 -21.66 19.33 -2.00
CA LYS A 246 -20.83 19.06 -3.19
C LYS A 246 -19.35 18.97 -2.81
N GLY A 247 -18.64 17.98 -3.36
CA GLY A 247 -17.24 17.72 -3.07
C GLY A 247 -17.01 17.14 -1.66
N LEU A 248 -18.06 16.58 -1.05
CA LEU A 248 -18.01 15.98 0.28
C LEU A 248 -18.32 14.48 0.19
N SER A 249 -17.46 13.65 0.78
CA SER A 249 -17.69 12.21 0.93
C SER A 249 -18.57 11.91 2.16
N PRO A 250 -19.50 10.94 2.10
CA PRO A 250 -20.39 10.63 3.22
C PRO A 250 -19.68 10.15 4.50
N ILE A 251 -18.42 9.72 4.42
CA ILE A 251 -17.65 9.26 5.58
C ILE A 251 -17.18 10.41 6.48
N GLN A 252 -17.26 11.64 5.98
CA GLN A 252 -16.82 12.84 6.69
C GLN A 252 -17.98 13.52 7.42
N THR A 253 -19.19 12.93 7.44
CA THR A 253 -20.39 13.50 8.05
C THR A 253 -20.84 12.66 9.25
N ASP A 254 -20.82 13.25 10.44
CA ASP A 254 -21.58 12.74 11.58
C ASP A 254 -22.88 13.54 11.68
N ALA A 255 -24.01 12.88 11.87
CA ALA A 255 -25.30 13.54 11.99
C ALA A 255 -26.05 13.04 13.23
N ASP A 256 -26.50 13.98 14.06
CA ASP A 256 -27.30 13.72 15.26
C ASP A 256 -28.61 14.51 15.22
N LEU A 257 -29.71 13.85 15.59
CA LEU A 257 -31.03 14.46 15.59
C LEU A 257 -31.47 14.79 17.02
N ASP A 258 -31.40 16.07 17.42
CA ASP A 258 -31.89 16.50 18.73
C ASP A 258 -33.39 16.80 18.68
N TYR A 259 -34.20 15.79 18.98
CA TYR A 259 -35.66 15.90 19.09
C TYR A 259 -36.15 16.92 20.14
N ARG A 260 -35.30 17.42 21.05
CA ARG A 260 -35.71 18.49 22.00
C ARG A 260 -35.78 19.85 21.33
N TYR A 261 -34.96 20.06 20.30
CA TYR A 261 -34.88 21.30 19.54
C TYR A 261 -35.42 21.17 18.12
N PHE A 262 -35.72 19.94 17.67
CA PHE A 262 -36.06 19.61 16.29
C PHE A 262 -34.98 20.11 15.33
N THR A 263 -33.73 19.85 15.68
CA THR A 263 -32.58 20.24 14.88
C THR A 263 -31.81 18.98 14.47
N LEU A 264 -31.58 18.80 13.17
CA LEU A 264 -30.63 17.83 12.65
C LEU A 264 -29.27 18.54 12.55
N GLU A 265 -28.30 17.97 13.22
CA GLU A 265 -26.99 18.55 13.44
C GLU A 265 -25.95 17.72 12.68
N ILE A 266 -25.25 18.30 11.71
CA ILE A 266 -24.25 17.62 10.89
C ILE A 266 -22.88 18.25 11.16
N ASP A 267 -21.93 17.43 11.59
CA ASP A 267 -20.52 17.79 11.75
C ASP A 267 -19.71 17.25 10.58
N ILE A 268 -18.90 18.13 9.99
CA ILE A 268 -18.01 17.83 8.89
C ILE A 268 -16.58 18.05 9.37
N GLU A 269 -15.93 16.99 9.85
CA GLU A 269 -14.54 17.03 10.29
C GLU A 269 -13.63 17.50 9.16
N ASP A 270 -12.63 18.33 9.45
CA ASP A 270 -11.69 18.93 8.50
C ASP A 270 -12.31 19.76 7.35
N GLY A 271 -13.63 19.91 7.30
CA GLY A 271 -14.33 20.70 6.30
C GLY A 271 -14.10 22.20 6.51
N TYR A 272 -14.28 23.01 5.47
CA TYR A 272 -14.19 24.47 5.57
C TYR A 272 -15.22 25.16 4.69
N VAL A 273 -15.90 26.18 5.24
CA VAL A 273 -16.72 27.12 4.48
C VAL A 273 -16.13 28.53 4.52
N SER A 274 -16.22 29.28 3.43
CA SER A 274 -15.64 30.63 3.36
C SER A 274 -16.41 31.66 4.18
N GLU A 275 -17.71 31.42 4.40
CA GLU A 275 -18.57 32.27 5.21
C GLU A 275 -19.57 31.44 6.00
N ASN A 276 -19.90 31.94 7.19
CA ASN A 276 -21.01 31.37 7.95
C ASN A 276 -22.32 31.80 7.29
N THR A 277 -23.13 30.83 6.90
CA THR A 277 -24.40 31.07 6.21
C THR A 277 -25.57 30.77 7.13
N HIS A 278 -26.66 31.50 6.95
CA HIS A 278 -27.91 31.22 7.66
C HIS A 278 -29.09 31.46 6.72
N TRP A 279 -29.98 30.48 6.65
CA TRP A 279 -31.22 30.51 5.89
C TRP A 279 -32.39 30.39 6.85
N ASP A 280 -33.32 31.34 6.77
CA ASP A 280 -34.55 31.39 7.54
C ASP A 280 -35.76 31.23 6.61
N ASN A 281 -36.85 30.66 7.13
CA ASN A 281 -38.13 30.50 6.42
C ASN A 281 -37.99 29.73 5.10
N MET A 282 -37.23 28.63 5.13
CA MET A 282 -37.10 27.75 3.99
C MET A 282 -38.48 27.17 3.61
N SER A 283 -38.82 27.18 2.31
CA SER A 283 -40.14 26.75 1.82
C SER A 283 -40.16 25.28 1.33
N THR A 284 -39.36 24.44 2.01
CA THR A 284 -39.32 22.98 1.84
C THR A 284 -40.48 22.29 2.57
N ASN A 285 -40.57 20.95 2.56
CA ASN A 285 -41.67 20.24 3.23
C ASN A 285 -41.56 20.31 4.77
N TYR A 286 -40.33 20.26 5.31
CA TYR A 286 -39.99 20.03 6.72
C TYR A 286 -38.82 20.89 7.25
N ILE A 287 -37.84 21.27 6.43
CA ILE A 287 -36.73 22.15 6.81
C ILE A 287 -37.24 23.60 6.85
N THR A 288 -37.22 24.18 8.04
CA THR A 288 -37.70 25.54 8.31
C THR A 288 -36.58 26.58 8.33
N GLY A 289 -35.34 26.15 8.56
CA GLY A 289 -34.14 26.98 8.55
C GLY A 289 -32.87 26.14 8.56
N MET A 290 -31.74 26.76 8.27
CA MET A 290 -30.43 26.11 8.33
C MET A 290 -29.33 27.11 8.72
N SER A 291 -28.36 26.72 9.53
CA SER A 291 -27.15 27.49 9.81
C SER A 291 -25.91 26.68 9.52
N ILE A 292 -24.95 27.27 8.80
CA ILE A 292 -23.67 26.66 8.44
C ILE A 292 -22.57 27.52 9.05
N ARG A 293 -21.65 26.91 9.82
CA ARG A 293 -20.60 27.65 10.53
C ARG A 293 -19.31 26.85 10.64
N ASN A 294 -18.17 27.49 10.45
CA ASN A 294 -16.89 26.91 10.86
C ASN A 294 -16.79 26.87 12.40
N ARG A 295 -16.26 25.76 12.94
CA ARG A 295 -15.96 25.59 14.36
C ARG A 295 -14.63 24.84 14.48
N ASP A 296 -13.62 25.44 15.11
CA ASP A 296 -12.32 24.78 15.35
C ASP A 296 -11.78 24.01 14.12
N ASP A 297 -11.81 22.68 14.15
CA ASP A 297 -11.42 21.71 13.12
C ASP A 297 -12.56 21.18 12.21
N GLU A 298 -13.81 21.62 12.39
CA GLU A 298 -14.99 21.13 11.66
C GLU A 298 -15.85 22.25 11.02
N VAL A 299 -16.76 21.85 10.12
CA VAL A 299 -17.93 22.67 9.72
C VAL A 299 -19.17 22.08 10.36
N ARG A 300 -19.91 22.92 11.07
CA ARG A 300 -21.20 22.59 11.66
C ARG A 300 -22.35 23.05 10.77
N VAL A 301 -23.30 22.16 10.51
CA VAL A 301 -24.56 22.45 9.82
C VAL A 301 -25.72 22.10 10.74
N GLU A 302 -26.49 23.10 11.15
CA GLU A 302 -27.68 22.94 11.98
C GLU A 302 -28.91 23.14 11.10
N ILE A 303 -29.75 22.12 10.96
CA ILE A 303 -30.96 22.12 10.14
C ILE A 303 -32.17 22.15 11.07
N ASP A 304 -32.92 23.25 11.06
CA ASP A 304 -34.12 23.43 11.86
C ASP A 304 -35.33 22.77 11.19
N LEU A 305 -35.93 21.78 11.84
CA LEU A 305 -37.07 21.02 11.35
C LEU A 305 -38.39 21.50 11.94
N LEU A 306 -39.48 21.23 11.22
CA LEU A 306 -40.83 21.54 11.67
C LEU A 306 -41.17 20.77 12.96
N GLN A 307 -41.66 21.50 13.98
CA GLN A 307 -41.95 20.91 15.29
C GLN A 307 -43.11 19.90 15.26
N ASP A 308 -43.16 19.06 16.31
CA ASP A 308 -44.21 18.06 16.58
C ASP A 308 -44.32 16.94 15.53
N ARG A 309 -43.21 16.59 14.88
CA ARG A 309 -43.10 15.41 13.99
C ARG A 309 -41.92 14.50 14.36
N GLY A 310 -42.07 13.20 14.08
CA GLY A 310 -40.95 12.26 14.08
C GLY A 310 -40.24 12.32 12.73
N TYR A 311 -38.90 12.29 12.76
CA TYR A 311 -38.06 12.37 11.57
C TYR A 311 -37.11 11.19 11.49
N ILE A 312 -36.87 10.74 10.26
CA ILE A 312 -35.83 9.80 9.88
C ILE A 312 -34.99 10.48 8.81
N TYR A 313 -33.67 10.37 8.90
CA TYR A 313 -32.77 10.88 7.87
C TYR A 313 -31.90 9.77 7.31
N LEU A 314 -31.50 9.93 6.05
CA LEU A 314 -30.58 9.05 5.33
C LEU A 314 -29.44 9.92 4.77
N ILE A 315 -28.21 9.43 4.85
CA ILE A 315 -27.03 10.07 4.26
C ILE A 315 -26.55 9.18 3.11
N GLU A 316 -26.66 9.65 1.88
CA GLU A 316 -26.37 8.85 0.69
C GLU A 316 -25.25 9.52 -0.14
N PRO A 317 -24.34 8.77 -0.76
CA PRO A 317 -23.48 9.31 -1.80
C PRO A 317 -24.31 9.67 -3.04
N ILE A 318 -23.94 10.75 -3.71
CA ILE A 318 -24.45 11.11 -5.03
C ILE A 318 -23.31 11.68 -5.87
N TYR A 319 -22.70 10.84 -6.70
CA TYR A 319 -21.47 11.17 -7.44
C TYR A 319 -20.35 11.64 -6.48
N ASP A 320 -19.79 12.83 -6.71
CA ASP A 320 -18.77 13.50 -5.89
C ASP A 320 -19.34 14.22 -4.65
N SER A 321 -20.61 13.99 -4.33
CA SER A 321 -21.37 14.75 -3.35
C SER A 321 -22.04 13.84 -2.31
N THR A 322 -22.42 14.41 -1.17
CA THR A 322 -23.22 13.73 -0.14
C THR A 322 -24.60 14.34 -0.07
N ILE A 323 -25.67 13.54 -0.09
CA ILE A 323 -27.04 13.99 0.14
C ILE A 323 -27.56 13.49 1.48
N VAL A 324 -28.10 14.39 2.29
CA VAL A 324 -28.83 14.08 3.53
C VAL A 324 -30.31 14.25 3.26
N ARG A 325 -31.04 13.14 3.12
CA ARG A 325 -32.50 13.12 2.95
C ARG A 325 -33.20 13.05 4.29
N ILE A 326 -34.31 13.76 4.41
CA ILE A 326 -35.10 13.90 5.64
C ILE A 326 -36.55 13.56 5.33
N TYR A 327 -37.07 12.56 6.05
CA TYR A 327 -38.43 12.04 5.95
C TYR A 327 -39.16 12.23 7.27
N THR A 328 -40.49 12.26 7.22
CA THR A 328 -41.29 12.06 8.42
C THR A 328 -41.48 10.56 8.69
N GLU A 329 -41.56 10.15 9.95
CA GLU A 329 -41.79 8.74 10.33
C GLU A 329 -43.04 8.12 9.69
N ASP A 330 -44.05 8.92 9.37
CA ASP A 330 -45.30 8.46 8.72
C ASP A 330 -45.15 8.25 7.20
N GLU A 331 -44.18 8.90 6.57
CA GLU A 331 -43.90 8.82 5.12
C GLU A 331 -42.76 7.85 4.80
N TYR A 332 -41.91 7.57 5.79
CA TYR A 332 -40.93 6.51 5.71
C TYR A 332 -41.62 5.15 5.86
N VAL A 333 -41.91 4.52 4.72
CA VAL A 333 -42.35 3.12 4.67
C VAL A 333 -41.11 2.27 4.48
N GLU A 334 -40.69 1.50 5.50
CA GLU A 334 -39.84 0.33 5.26
C GLU A 334 -40.59 -0.54 4.24
N GLU A 335 -40.07 -0.66 3.02
CA GLU A 335 -40.71 -1.47 1.99
C GLU A 335 -40.75 -2.94 2.45
N GLU A 336 -41.90 -3.40 2.95
CA GLU A 336 -42.22 -4.83 2.93
C GLU A 336 -42.33 -5.25 1.45
N GLU A 337 -41.48 -6.19 1.02
CA GLU A 337 -41.39 -6.68 -0.35
C GLU A 337 -42.78 -6.93 -0.98
N PRO A 338 -43.17 -6.19 -2.04
CA PRO A 338 -44.43 -6.42 -2.70
C PRO A 338 -44.31 -7.55 -3.73
N GLU A 339 -45.14 -8.59 -3.61
CA GLU A 339 -45.43 -9.54 -4.68
C GLU A 339 -46.12 -8.79 -5.85
N VAL A 340 -45.41 -8.45 -6.94
CA VAL A 340 -46.05 -7.96 -8.19
C VAL A 340 -45.33 -8.47 -9.44
N GLU A 341 -46.15 -8.98 -10.36
CA GLU A 341 -45.81 -9.42 -11.73
C GLU A 341 -45.22 -8.30 -12.60
N GLU A 342 -44.26 -8.70 -13.43
CA GLU A 342 -43.41 -7.94 -14.36
C GLU A 342 -44.14 -6.91 -15.26
N ASP A 343 -43.55 -5.72 -15.38
CA ASP A 343 -43.28 -5.10 -16.69
C ASP A 343 -42.11 -4.09 -16.62
N ASN A 344 -40.89 -4.63 -16.68
CA ASN A 344 -39.62 -4.12 -17.22
C ASN A 344 -39.33 -2.61 -17.32
N LYS A 345 -38.49 -2.14 -16.39
CA LYS A 345 -37.08 -1.80 -16.69
C LYS A 345 -36.23 -2.31 -15.53
N GLU A 346 -35.68 -3.51 -15.67
CA GLU A 346 -34.73 -4.12 -14.75
C GLU A 346 -33.57 -3.16 -14.47
N LEU A 347 -33.41 -2.78 -13.21
CA LEU A 347 -32.08 -2.74 -12.61
C LEU A 347 -31.54 -4.16 -12.75
N ASP A 348 -30.43 -4.34 -13.46
CA ASP A 348 -29.72 -5.63 -13.55
C ASP A 348 -29.05 -5.90 -12.19
N THR A 349 -29.89 -6.10 -11.18
CA THR A 349 -29.53 -6.58 -9.86
C THR A 349 -29.56 -8.09 -9.99
N GLU A 350 -28.43 -8.67 -10.39
CA GLU A 350 -28.23 -10.08 -10.11
C GLU A 350 -28.46 -10.24 -8.62
N ASN A 351 -29.61 -10.84 -8.28
CA ASN A 351 -30.02 -11.02 -6.91
C ASN A 351 -29.16 -12.18 -6.38
N LEU A 352 -28.10 -11.84 -5.66
CA LEU A 352 -27.08 -12.75 -5.12
C LEU A 352 -27.64 -13.47 -3.89
N MET A 353 -28.70 -14.26 -4.13
CA MET A 353 -29.53 -14.81 -3.08
C MET A 353 -28.70 -15.65 -2.09
N GLY A 354 -28.56 -15.12 -0.88
CA GLY A 354 -28.07 -15.83 0.29
C GLY A 354 -26.63 -15.53 0.72
N THR A 355 -25.86 -14.73 0.00
CA THR A 355 -24.47 -14.39 0.39
C THR A 355 -24.36 -13.18 1.30
N GLY A 356 -25.38 -12.31 1.36
CA GLY A 356 -25.35 -11.05 2.13
C GLY A 356 -24.57 -9.91 1.47
N VAL A 357 -24.15 -10.09 0.21
CA VAL A 357 -23.42 -9.12 -0.61
C VAL A 357 -24.24 -8.82 -1.86
N VAL A 358 -24.33 -7.54 -2.23
CA VAL A 358 -25.02 -7.05 -3.43
C VAL A 358 -24.02 -6.29 -4.28
N TYR A 359 -24.11 -6.41 -5.60
CA TYR A 359 -23.33 -5.61 -6.55
C TYR A 359 -24.27 -4.86 -7.49
N ASP A 360 -24.13 -3.54 -7.56
CA ASP A 360 -24.78 -2.68 -8.54
C ASP A 360 -23.79 -2.38 -9.67
N ALA A 361 -23.98 -3.04 -10.81
CA ALA A 361 -23.14 -2.88 -11.99
C ALA A 361 -23.28 -1.50 -12.67
N THR A 362 -24.38 -0.78 -12.42
CA THR A 362 -24.62 0.55 -13.01
C THR A 362 -23.81 1.61 -12.28
N GLN A 363 -23.69 1.46 -10.95
CA GLN A 363 -22.93 2.37 -10.09
C GLN A 363 -21.51 1.87 -9.80
N ASN A 364 -21.19 0.62 -10.17
CA ASN A 364 -19.94 -0.06 -9.82
C ASN A 364 -19.72 -0.12 -8.29
N VAL A 365 -20.80 -0.40 -7.55
CA VAL A 365 -20.81 -0.39 -6.07
C VAL A 365 -21.14 -1.78 -5.54
N ILE A 366 -20.37 -2.24 -4.57
CA ILE A 366 -20.65 -3.44 -3.79
C ILE A 366 -21.18 -3.01 -2.43
N ALA A 367 -22.31 -3.57 -2.01
CA ALA A 367 -22.92 -3.31 -0.72
C ALA A 367 -23.05 -4.59 0.11
N PHE A 368 -22.82 -4.49 1.41
CA PHE A 368 -22.97 -5.63 2.33
C PHE A 368 -23.35 -5.18 3.74
N ASP A 369 -23.93 -6.08 4.53
CA ASP A 369 -24.32 -5.79 5.92
C ASP A 369 -23.10 -5.41 6.78
N TYR A 370 -23.12 -4.21 7.37
CA TYR A 370 -22.18 -3.79 8.40
C TYR A 370 -22.67 -4.22 9.78
N MET A 371 -21.76 -4.75 10.60
CA MET A 371 -22.01 -5.05 12.00
C MET A 371 -21.16 -4.17 12.91
N THR A 372 -21.79 -3.53 13.89
CA THR A 372 -21.11 -2.66 14.85
C THR A 372 -19.91 -3.35 15.50
N GLY A 373 -18.74 -2.72 15.40
CA GLY A 373 -17.49 -3.24 15.94
C GLY A 373 -16.69 -4.14 14.98
N GLN A 374 -17.11 -4.28 13.72
CA GLN A 374 -16.29 -4.86 12.67
C GLN A 374 -15.03 -4.01 12.43
N ASN A 375 -13.87 -4.68 12.38
CA ASN A 375 -12.61 -4.06 11.99
C ASN A 375 -12.33 -4.40 10.52
N ILE A 376 -12.96 -3.65 9.62
CA ILE A 376 -12.84 -3.89 8.18
C ILE A 376 -11.47 -3.42 7.70
N THR A 377 -10.76 -4.30 7.00
CA THR A 377 -9.55 -3.94 6.28
C THR A 377 -9.72 -4.26 4.81
N VAL A 378 -9.24 -3.38 3.93
CA VAL A 378 -9.28 -3.61 2.49
C VAL A 378 -7.85 -3.71 1.97
N THR A 379 -7.53 -4.82 1.33
CA THR A 379 -6.26 -5.07 0.66
C THR A 379 -6.44 -4.90 -0.83
N ASP A 380 -5.73 -3.92 -1.38
CA ASP A 380 -5.63 -3.66 -2.81
C ASP A 380 -4.56 -4.60 -3.40
N ASN A 381 -5.00 -5.75 -3.93
CA ASN A 381 -4.15 -6.76 -4.57
C ASN A 381 -4.18 -6.59 -6.10
N TYR A 382 -3.93 -5.36 -6.56
CA TYR A 382 -3.98 -4.93 -7.96
C TYR A 382 -3.19 -5.81 -8.95
N ARG A 383 -2.15 -6.53 -8.49
CA ARG A 383 -1.35 -7.40 -9.36
C ARG A 383 -2.07 -8.68 -9.77
N ASP A 384 -2.95 -9.17 -8.91
CA ASP A 384 -3.80 -10.33 -9.19
C ASP A 384 -5.19 -9.89 -9.67
N TYR A 385 -5.39 -8.58 -9.93
CA TYR A 385 -6.69 -7.98 -10.25
C TYR A 385 -7.73 -8.29 -9.17
N GLU A 386 -7.33 -8.22 -7.90
CA GLU A 386 -8.20 -8.52 -6.76
C GLU A 386 -8.28 -7.36 -5.77
N LEU A 387 -9.48 -7.10 -5.27
CA LEU A 387 -9.69 -6.28 -4.08
C LEU A 387 -10.28 -7.16 -2.97
N ILE A 388 -9.58 -7.25 -1.82
CA ILE A 388 -9.96 -8.14 -0.73
C ILE A 388 -10.46 -7.31 0.45
N ILE A 389 -11.72 -7.50 0.83
CA ILE A 389 -12.34 -6.88 1.99
C ILE A 389 -12.42 -7.92 3.10
N ASP A 390 -11.58 -7.79 4.11
CA ASP A 390 -11.63 -8.64 5.30
C ASP A 390 -12.50 -7.96 6.37
N LEU A 391 -13.54 -8.65 6.83
CA LEU A 391 -14.49 -8.12 7.82
C LEU A 391 -13.95 -8.15 9.27
N GLY A 392 -12.73 -8.63 9.48
CA GLY A 392 -12.04 -8.65 10.77
C GLY A 392 -12.54 -9.72 11.75
N GLY A 393 -13.47 -10.57 11.33
CA GLY A 393 -14.05 -11.66 12.13
C GLY A 393 -14.81 -12.66 11.28
N ASN A 394 -15.18 -13.82 11.84
CA ASN A 394 -16.00 -14.81 11.13
C ASN A 394 -17.49 -14.48 11.24
N TYR A 395 -18.09 -14.14 10.11
CA TYR A 395 -19.49 -13.80 9.93
C TYR A 395 -20.25 -14.82 9.06
N SER A 396 -19.83 -16.08 9.07
CA SER A 396 -20.48 -17.16 8.31
C SER A 396 -21.97 -17.37 8.59
N SER A 397 -22.49 -16.85 9.72
CA SER A 397 -23.92 -16.84 10.01
C SER A 397 -24.71 -15.81 9.21
N LYS A 398 -24.03 -14.80 8.65
CA LYS A 398 -24.60 -13.73 7.83
C LYS A 398 -24.18 -13.84 6.37
N PHE A 399 -22.93 -14.20 6.12
CA PHE A 399 -22.37 -14.31 4.78
C PHE A 399 -22.09 -15.77 4.44
N ASN A 400 -22.87 -16.36 3.56
CA ASN A 400 -22.60 -17.72 3.09
C ASN A 400 -21.41 -17.72 2.14
N SER A 401 -20.50 -18.68 2.31
CA SER A 401 -19.40 -18.84 1.35
C SER A 401 -19.90 -19.26 -0.01
N GLY A 402 -19.24 -18.75 -1.05
CA GLY A 402 -19.56 -19.07 -2.43
C GLY A 402 -19.02 -18.01 -3.38
N HIS A 403 -19.25 -18.25 -4.66
CA HIS A 403 -18.94 -17.32 -5.73
C HIS A 403 -20.20 -16.66 -6.24
N ILE A 404 -20.02 -15.44 -6.66
CA ILE A 404 -20.97 -14.59 -7.30
C ILE A 404 -20.33 -14.23 -8.64
N SER A 405 -20.68 -14.98 -9.68
CA SER A 405 -20.17 -14.69 -11.01
C SER A 405 -20.89 -13.47 -11.54
N VAL A 406 -20.13 -12.41 -11.78
CA VAL A 406 -20.62 -11.13 -12.30
C VAL A 406 -20.18 -11.02 -13.75
N SER A 407 -21.10 -10.74 -14.67
CA SER A 407 -20.75 -10.57 -16.10
C SER A 407 -20.73 -9.09 -16.49
N GLY A 408 -19.92 -8.28 -15.80
CA GLY A 408 -19.83 -6.83 -16.01
C GLY A 408 -18.52 -6.36 -16.66
N ASP A 409 -18.51 -5.12 -17.15
CA ASP A 409 -17.31 -4.50 -17.75
C ASP A 409 -16.19 -4.24 -16.71
N TYR A 410 -16.53 -4.23 -15.41
CA TYR A 410 -15.64 -3.82 -14.34
C TYR A 410 -15.10 -4.97 -13.48
N ILE A 411 -15.94 -5.94 -13.14
CA ILE A 411 -15.58 -7.10 -12.32
C ILE A 411 -16.15 -8.39 -12.92
N ASN A 412 -15.50 -9.51 -12.60
CA ASN A 412 -15.82 -10.86 -13.09
C ASN A 412 -16.45 -11.75 -12.03
N ASP A 413 -16.05 -11.58 -10.77
CA ASP A 413 -16.48 -12.46 -9.70
C ASP A 413 -16.38 -11.75 -8.35
N ILE A 414 -17.28 -12.11 -7.44
CA ILE A 414 -17.17 -11.80 -6.02
C ILE A 414 -17.17 -13.14 -5.27
N GLU A 415 -16.08 -13.46 -4.59
CA GLU A 415 -15.97 -14.65 -3.75
C GLU A 415 -16.12 -14.29 -2.28
N ILE A 416 -16.97 -15.01 -1.56
CA ILE A 416 -17.08 -14.94 -0.11
C ILE A 416 -16.38 -16.15 0.50
N VAL A 417 -15.30 -15.90 1.25
CA VAL A 417 -14.54 -16.94 1.94
C VAL A 417 -14.72 -16.79 3.44
N ASN A 418 -15.17 -17.87 4.11
CA ASN A 418 -15.29 -17.91 5.55
C ASN A 418 -14.19 -18.79 6.16
N GLY A 419 -13.15 -18.14 6.70
CA GLY A 419 -12.06 -18.78 7.43
C GLY A 419 -12.03 -18.32 8.89
N THR A 420 -10.84 -17.90 9.35
CA THR A 420 -10.72 -17.18 10.64
C THR A 420 -11.49 -15.86 10.60
N THR A 421 -11.47 -15.21 9.45
CA THR A 421 -12.27 -14.04 9.10
C THR A 421 -13.16 -14.35 7.89
N THR A 422 -14.21 -13.56 7.70
CA THR A 422 -14.99 -13.53 6.47
C THR A 422 -14.34 -12.51 5.54
N GLN A 423 -14.01 -12.95 4.33
CA GLN A 423 -13.42 -12.12 3.28
C GLN A 423 -14.37 -12.06 2.08
N ILE A 424 -14.49 -10.87 1.50
CA ILE A 424 -15.15 -10.62 0.23
C ILE A 424 -14.04 -10.27 -0.76
N ILE A 425 -13.78 -11.16 -1.71
CA ILE A 425 -12.72 -11.04 -2.71
C ILE A 425 -13.39 -10.64 -4.02
N ILE A 426 -12.94 -9.55 -4.62
CA ILE A 426 -13.54 -8.98 -5.81
C ILE A 426 -12.53 -9.15 -6.94
N SER A 427 -12.83 -10.03 -7.89
CA SER A 427 -12.03 -10.23 -9.09
C SER A 427 -12.38 -9.20 -10.15
N GLN A 428 -11.40 -8.43 -10.61
CA GLN A 428 -11.59 -7.28 -11.49
C GLN A 428 -11.23 -7.60 -12.95
N ASN A 429 -11.84 -6.89 -13.90
CA ASN A 429 -11.46 -6.91 -15.32
C ASN A 429 -10.38 -5.89 -15.66
N THR A 430 -10.37 -4.79 -14.91
CA THR A 430 -9.35 -3.75 -14.95
C THR A 430 -9.08 -3.30 -13.52
N ILE A 431 -7.94 -2.68 -13.26
CA ILE A 431 -7.54 -2.35 -11.90
C ILE A 431 -8.38 -1.18 -11.39
N PHE A 432 -9.19 -1.47 -10.38
CA PHE A 432 -9.94 -0.48 -9.62
C PHE A 432 -9.39 -0.39 -8.20
N THR A 433 -9.33 0.84 -7.69
CA THR A 433 -9.25 1.08 -6.25
C THR A 433 -10.68 1.26 -5.70
N TYR A 434 -10.82 1.68 -4.45
CA TYR A 434 -12.11 1.71 -3.78
C TYR A 434 -12.35 2.97 -2.96
N ASN A 435 -13.59 3.42 -2.90
CA ASN A 435 -14.08 4.28 -1.83
C ASN A 435 -14.93 3.44 -0.88
N LEU A 436 -14.68 3.58 0.42
CA LEU A 436 -15.43 2.87 1.45
C LEU A 436 -16.35 3.89 2.14
N SER A 437 -17.64 3.56 2.24
CA SER A 437 -18.60 4.35 3.02
C SER A 437 -19.53 3.42 3.79
N GLN A 438 -20.16 3.96 4.83
CA GLN A 438 -21.11 3.24 5.66
C GLN A 438 -22.38 4.08 5.81
N LEU A 439 -23.55 3.47 5.65
CA LEU A 439 -24.83 4.06 6.01
C LEU A 439 -25.62 3.07 6.86
N GLY A 440 -25.81 3.41 8.14
CA GLY A 440 -26.49 2.54 9.09
C GLY A 440 -25.79 1.18 9.22
N GLU A 441 -26.54 0.10 8.99
CA GLU A 441 -26.03 -1.28 9.01
C GLU A 441 -25.59 -1.77 7.61
N ARG A 442 -25.23 -0.88 6.68
CA ARG A 442 -24.65 -1.26 5.38
C ARG A 442 -23.31 -0.58 5.13
N MET A 443 -22.36 -1.36 4.63
CA MET A 443 -21.14 -0.89 3.97
C MET A 443 -21.36 -0.79 2.47
N PHE A 444 -20.68 0.17 1.86
CA PHE A 444 -20.57 0.35 0.42
C PHE A 444 -19.11 0.45 0.02
N VAL A 445 -18.77 -0.23 -1.06
CA VAL A 445 -17.46 -0.27 -1.68
C VAL A 445 -17.68 0.14 -3.13
N GLU A 446 -17.47 1.41 -3.38
CA GLU A 446 -17.51 1.95 -4.73
C GLU A 446 -16.17 1.68 -5.40
N LEU A 447 -16.18 0.99 -6.54
CA LEU A 447 -14.99 0.70 -7.32
C LEU A 447 -14.74 1.88 -8.28
N VAL A 448 -13.61 2.55 -8.09
CA VAL A 448 -13.22 3.76 -8.85
C VAL A 448 -11.83 3.58 -9.42
N LYS A 449 -11.55 4.20 -10.57
CA LYS A 449 -10.22 4.11 -11.15
C LYS A 449 -9.21 4.78 -10.23
N PRO A 450 -7.94 4.33 -10.19
CA PRO A 450 -6.91 4.97 -9.38
C PRO A 450 -6.81 6.49 -9.60
N GLN A 451 -6.96 6.99 -10.82
CA GLN A 451 -6.90 8.43 -11.14
C GLN A 451 -8.14 9.22 -10.71
N GLU A 452 -9.26 8.55 -10.45
CA GLU A 452 -10.47 9.19 -9.92
C GLU A 452 -10.36 9.40 -8.41
N LYS A 453 -9.55 8.58 -7.73
CA LYS A 453 -9.31 8.65 -6.29
C LYS A 453 -8.06 9.43 -5.90
N TYR A 454 -7.01 9.31 -6.70
CA TYR A 454 -5.70 9.90 -6.40
C TYR A 454 -5.32 10.88 -7.50
N ASP A 455 -5.06 12.13 -7.12
CA ASP A 455 -4.59 13.18 -8.03
C ASP A 455 -3.20 12.88 -8.62
N ARG A 456 -2.43 11.99 -7.97
CA ARG A 456 -1.03 11.71 -8.29
C ARG A 456 -0.74 10.24 -8.06
N VAL A 457 -0.38 9.54 -9.14
CA VAL A 457 -0.10 8.11 -9.12
C VAL A 457 1.27 7.84 -9.75
N VAL A 458 2.11 7.08 -9.04
CA VAL A 458 3.43 6.66 -9.51
C VAL A 458 3.55 5.14 -9.54
N MET A 459 4.13 4.61 -10.61
CA MET A 459 4.55 3.21 -10.70
C MET A 459 6.03 3.09 -10.39
N PHE A 460 6.38 2.22 -9.44
CA PHE A 460 7.75 1.77 -9.22
C PHE A 460 7.97 0.43 -9.90
N ASP A 461 8.75 0.45 -10.97
CA ASP A 461 9.18 -0.76 -11.65
C ASP A 461 10.46 -1.30 -11.05
N LEU A 462 10.41 -2.48 -10.44
CA LEU A 462 11.58 -3.08 -9.81
C LEU A 462 12.25 -4.01 -10.81
N GLY A 463 13.37 -3.56 -11.39
CA GLY A 463 14.11 -4.30 -12.39
C GLY A 463 14.38 -5.76 -12.00
N HIS A 464 14.39 -6.64 -13.01
CA HIS A 464 14.66 -8.07 -12.84
C HIS A 464 13.65 -8.78 -11.92
N GLY A 465 14.05 -9.88 -11.28
CA GLY A 465 13.24 -10.65 -10.33
C GLY A 465 13.11 -12.13 -10.71
N GLY A 466 12.85 -12.98 -9.72
CA GLY A 466 12.72 -14.42 -9.86
C GLY A 466 13.95 -15.05 -10.51
N SER A 467 13.76 -15.64 -11.69
CA SER A 467 14.80 -16.32 -12.47
C SER A 467 15.83 -15.38 -13.10
N ASP A 468 15.53 -14.08 -13.18
CA ASP A 468 16.47 -13.05 -13.62
C ASP A 468 17.04 -12.33 -12.38
N PRO A 469 18.29 -12.62 -11.98
CA PRO A 469 18.93 -11.94 -10.86
C PRO A 469 19.36 -10.50 -11.20
N GLY A 470 19.31 -10.12 -12.48
CA GLY A 470 20.04 -8.97 -12.98
C GLY A 470 21.55 -9.15 -12.81
N ALA A 471 22.26 -8.03 -12.71
CA ALA A 471 23.68 -8.07 -12.53
C ALA A 471 24.07 -8.49 -11.09
N THR A 472 25.13 -9.29 -11.00
CA THR A 472 25.69 -9.76 -9.73
C THR A 472 27.15 -9.36 -9.63
N GLY A 473 27.56 -8.78 -8.51
CA GLY A 473 28.92 -8.31 -8.32
C GLY A 473 29.17 -7.78 -6.93
N ASN A 474 30.41 -7.93 -6.45
CA ASN A 474 30.83 -7.47 -5.13
C ASN A 474 29.92 -7.94 -3.97
N GLY A 475 29.22 -9.07 -4.11
CA GLY A 475 28.27 -9.58 -3.11
C GLY A 475 26.94 -8.82 -3.06
N LEU A 476 26.54 -8.19 -4.16
CA LEU A 476 25.21 -7.66 -4.42
C LEU A 476 24.57 -8.44 -5.57
N VAL A 477 23.25 -8.59 -5.50
CA VAL A 477 22.40 -9.07 -6.58
C VAL A 477 21.42 -7.95 -6.89
N GLU A 478 21.34 -7.53 -8.15
CA GLU A 478 20.60 -6.34 -8.56
C GLU A 478 19.12 -6.39 -8.15
N LYS A 479 18.43 -7.50 -8.40
CA LYS A 479 17.01 -7.65 -8.06
C LYS A 479 16.67 -7.42 -6.58
N ASP A 480 17.59 -7.79 -5.67
CA ASP A 480 17.41 -7.64 -4.22
C ASP A 480 17.70 -6.21 -3.77
N LEU A 481 18.72 -5.60 -4.38
CA LEU A 481 19.12 -4.23 -4.12
C LEU A 481 18.04 -3.23 -4.58
N VAL A 482 17.51 -3.40 -5.79
CA VAL A 482 16.47 -2.52 -6.34
C VAL A 482 15.18 -2.65 -5.54
N MET A 483 14.86 -3.85 -5.05
CA MET A 483 13.71 -4.08 -4.18
C MET A 483 13.87 -3.32 -2.85
N THR A 484 15.04 -3.44 -2.22
CA THR A 484 15.36 -2.69 -0.99
C THR A 484 15.20 -1.18 -1.17
N HIS A 485 15.73 -0.63 -2.27
CA HIS A 485 15.64 0.79 -2.56
C HIS A 485 14.21 1.26 -2.88
N ALA A 486 13.46 0.48 -3.67
CA ALA A 486 12.10 0.84 -4.06
C ALA A 486 11.14 0.82 -2.85
N PHE A 487 11.23 -0.21 -1.98
CA PHE A 487 10.42 -0.25 -0.75
C PHE A 487 10.75 0.90 0.21
N ALA A 488 12.02 1.23 0.39
CA ALA A 488 12.42 2.39 1.20
C ALA A 488 11.87 3.70 0.61
N THR A 489 11.88 3.83 -0.72
CA THR A 489 11.34 5.01 -1.41
C THR A 489 9.83 5.08 -1.25
N ARG A 490 9.12 3.96 -1.44
CA ARG A 490 7.66 3.87 -1.31
C ARG A 490 7.22 4.28 0.08
N ALA A 491 7.87 3.73 1.11
CA ALA A 491 7.57 4.06 2.50
C ALA A 491 7.73 5.56 2.79
N LEU A 492 8.75 6.22 2.21
CA LEU A 492 8.92 7.66 2.36
C LEU A 492 7.88 8.47 1.58
N VAL A 493 7.53 8.07 0.35
CA VAL A 493 6.51 8.75 -0.45
C VAL A 493 5.15 8.67 0.26
N GLU A 494 4.68 7.45 0.55
CA GLU A 494 3.37 7.24 1.17
C GLU A 494 3.25 7.84 2.58
N ALA A 495 4.37 7.96 3.33
CA ALA A 495 4.34 8.56 4.67
C ALA A 495 4.38 10.10 4.68
N ASN A 496 4.81 10.74 3.59
CA ASN A 496 5.07 12.19 3.57
C ASN A 496 4.28 12.96 2.50
N THR A 497 3.53 12.26 1.65
CA THR A 497 2.78 12.85 0.54
C THR A 497 1.42 12.18 0.37
N ASP A 498 0.58 12.77 -0.47
CA ASP A 498 -0.70 12.24 -0.96
C ASP A 498 -0.55 11.35 -2.21
N ILE A 499 0.67 11.01 -2.60
CA ILE A 499 0.97 10.31 -3.85
C ILE A 499 0.79 8.81 -3.65
N LYS A 500 -0.05 8.20 -4.49
CA LYS A 500 -0.25 6.75 -4.50
C LYS A 500 0.89 6.05 -5.25
N VAL A 501 1.50 5.05 -4.60
CA VAL A 501 2.55 4.21 -5.21
C VAL A 501 1.99 2.83 -5.54
N TYR A 502 2.16 2.40 -6.80
CA TYR A 502 2.02 1.00 -7.23
C TYR A 502 3.39 0.43 -7.56
N MET A 503 3.56 -0.89 -7.48
CA MET A 503 4.83 -1.57 -7.77
C MET A 503 4.64 -2.70 -8.79
N THR A 504 5.55 -2.85 -9.76
CA THR A 504 5.42 -3.93 -10.75
C THR A 504 5.54 -5.32 -10.15
N ARG A 505 6.34 -5.43 -9.07
CA ARG A 505 6.43 -6.59 -8.18
C ARG A 505 6.65 -6.14 -6.75
N GLU A 506 6.10 -6.90 -5.80
CA GLU A 506 6.33 -6.72 -4.37
C GLU A 506 7.10 -7.90 -3.75
N THR A 507 7.38 -8.93 -4.55
CA THR A 507 8.15 -10.11 -4.16
C THR A 507 9.27 -10.42 -5.16
N ASP A 508 10.06 -11.46 -4.88
CA ASP A 508 11.09 -11.96 -5.80
C ASP A 508 10.46 -12.84 -6.90
N GLU A 509 9.77 -12.20 -7.84
CA GLU A 509 9.12 -12.84 -8.97
C GLU A 509 9.65 -12.32 -10.31
N TYR A 510 9.61 -13.17 -11.33
CA TYR A 510 10.04 -12.81 -12.68
C TYR A 510 8.88 -12.14 -13.43
N LEU A 511 9.17 -11.00 -14.08
CA LEU A 511 8.24 -10.30 -14.96
C LEU A 511 8.88 -10.04 -16.32
N TYR A 512 8.12 -10.28 -17.38
CA TYR A 512 8.47 -9.85 -18.73
C TYR A 512 8.46 -8.32 -18.83
N LEU A 513 9.24 -7.77 -19.77
CA LEU A 513 9.38 -6.32 -19.91
C LEU A 513 8.07 -5.61 -20.27
N THR A 514 7.19 -6.25 -21.04
CA THR A 514 5.89 -5.69 -21.43
C THR A 514 4.90 -5.69 -20.27
N GLU A 515 4.85 -6.77 -19.47
CA GLU A 515 3.96 -6.88 -18.31
C GLU A 515 4.14 -5.70 -17.32
N ARG A 516 5.37 -5.18 -17.21
CA ARG A 516 5.70 -4.03 -16.37
C ARG A 516 4.98 -2.75 -16.83
N THR A 517 4.99 -2.48 -18.13
CA THR A 517 4.34 -1.29 -18.69
C THR A 517 2.85 -1.51 -18.91
N ASP A 518 2.42 -2.75 -19.20
CA ASP A 518 1.00 -3.09 -19.35
C ASP A 518 0.27 -2.79 -18.03
N LEU A 519 0.82 -3.24 -16.89
CA LEU A 519 0.27 -2.91 -15.56
C LEU A 519 0.23 -1.39 -15.30
N SER A 520 1.31 -0.69 -15.65
CA SER A 520 1.40 0.77 -15.49
C SER A 520 0.36 1.52 -16.33
N ASN A 521 0.12 1.06 -17.56
CA ASN A 521 -0.78 1.69 -18.51
C ASN A 521 -2.25 1.36 -18.17
N ASP A 522 -2.53 0.13 -17.73
CA ASP A 522 -3.85 -0.30 -17.24
C ASP A 522 -4.28 0.53 -16.01
N ILE A 523 -3.35 0.74 -15.08
CA ILE A 523 -3.56 1.63 -13.92
C ILE A 523 -3.64 3.09 -14.36
N GLY A 524 -2.97 3.46 -15.46
CA GLY A 524 -2.79 4.80 -16.01
C GLY A 524 -2.13 5.78 -15.04
N VAL A 525 -0.95 5.41 -14.56
CA VAL A 525 -0.12 6.24 -13.67
C VAL A 525 0.42 7.49 -14.39
N ASP A 526 0.81 8.51 -13.64
CA ASP A 526 1.41 9.75 -14.19
C ASP A 526 2.92 9.62 -14.43
N LEU A 527 3.61 8.90 -13.53
CA LEU A 527 5.06 8.74 -13.52
C LEU A 527 5.45 7.27 -13.41
N PHE A 528 6.37 6.82 -14.26
CA PHE A 528 6.94 5.48 -14.23
C PHE A 528 8.43 5.53 -13.85
N VAL A 529 8.80 4.93 -12.73
CA VAL A 529 10.16 4.95 -12.17
C VAL A 529 10.72 3.53 -12.12
N SER A 530 11.63 3.21 -13.03
CA SER A 530 12.29 1.90 -13.08
C SER A 530 13.60 1.90 -12.28
N PHE A 531 13.70 1.03 -11.29
CA PHE A 531 14.84 0.88 -10.39
C PHE A 531 15.80 -0.18 -10.92
N HIS A 532 17.04 0.22 -11.18
CA HIS A 532 18.13 -0.66 -11.60
C HIS A 532 19.42 -0.38 -10.80
N ALA A 533 20.45 -1.20 -11.01
CA ALA A 533 21.79 -0.90 -10.56
C ALA A 533 22.83 -1.37 -11.58
N ASN A 534 23.72 -0.45 -11.94
CA ASN A 534 24.44 -0.59 -13.19
C ASN A 534 25.54 -1.65 -13.07
N SER A 535 25.96 -2.17 -14.21
CA SER A 535 27.06 -3.11 -14.26
C SER A 535 27.82 -3.01 -15.56
N PHE A 536 29.10 -3.37 -15.51
CA PHE A 536 29.91 -3.46 -16.70
C PHE A 536 30.84 -4.67 -16.65
N THR A 537 31.27 -5.12 -17.82
CA THR A 537 32.17 -6.28 -17.98
C THR A 537 33.53 -6.11 -17.28
N THR A 538 33.91 -4.88 -16.96
CA THR A 538 35.10 -4.55 -16.17
C THR A 538 34.68 -3.78 -14.93
N SER A 539 35.40 -3.92 -13.82
CA SER A 539 35.10 -3.25 -12.55
C SER A 539 35.49 -1.77 -12.49
N VAL A 540 35.78 -1.14 -13.63
CA VAL A 540 36.31 0.25 -13.71
C VAL A 540 35.19 1.29 -13.76
N PRO A 541 34.16 1.17 -14.62
CA PRO A 541 33.06 2.15 -14.67
C PRO A 541 32.38 2.29 -13.31
N ASN A 542 32.05 3.52 -12.97
CA ASN A 542 31.37 3.93 -11.74
C ASN A 542 30.56 5.19 -12.00
N GLY A 543 29.69 5.52 -11.05
CA GLY A 543 28.93 6.76 -11.01
C GLY A 543 27.45 6.62 -11.33
N VAL A 544 26.76 7.74 -11.22
CA VAL A 544 25.31 7.88 -11.37
C VAL A 544 24.96 8.16 -12.83
N GLU A 545 24.04 7.39 -13.39
CA GLU A 545 23.28 7.76 -14.60
C GLU A 545 21.78 7.55 -14.40
N VAL A 546 20.97 8.35 -15.09
CA VAL A 546 19.51 8.16 -15.13
C VAL A 546 19.09 8.27 -16.57
N TYR A 547 18.32 7.31 -17.04
CA TYR A 547 17.80 7.27 -18.39
C TYR A 547 16.39 7.83 -18.45
N TYR A 548 16.06 8.50 -19.54
CA TYR A 548 14.72 9.02 -19.83
C TYR A 548 14.36 8.73 -21.28
N PHE A 549 13.06 8.61 -21.58
CA PHE A 549 12.58 8.55 -22.94
C PHE A 549 12.48 9.97 -23.55
N PRO A 550 13.00 10.23 -24.76
CA PRO A 550 12.86 11.55 -25.37
C PRO A 550 11.43 11.78 -25.87
N ASP A 551 10.82 12.85 -25.37
CA ASP A 551 9.58 13.40 -25.92
C ASP A 551 9.81 14.87 -26.32
N ALA A 552 9.32 15.23 -27.51
CA ALA A 552 9.45 16.59 -28.05
C ALA A 552 8.45 17.58 -27.43
N ASN A 553 7.34 17.08 -26.88
CA ASN A 553 6.27 17.86 -26.28
C ASN A 553 6.35 17.85 -24.75
N ASP A 554 6.96 16.82 -24.16
CA ASP A 554 7.17 16.72 -22.72
C ASP A 554 8.65 16.56 -22.36
N THR A 555 9.23 17.57 -21.70
CA THR A 555 10.62 17.51 -21.22
C THR A 555 10.74 17.11 -19.76
N SER A 556 9.62 16.83 -19.08
CA SER A 556 9.57 16.56 -17.63
C SER A 556 10.46 15.37 -17.25
N GLY A 557 10.41 14.26 -18.00
CA GLY A 557 11.25 13.08 -17.75
C GLY A 557 12.75 13.39 -17.82
N LYS A 558 13.16 14.22 -18.78
CA LYS A 558 14.55 14.69 -18.88
C LYS A 558 14.93 15.57 -17.68
N GLN A 559 14.10 16.54 -17.34
CA GLN A 559 14.35 17.48 -16.24
C GLN A 559 14.41 16.75 -14.89
N LEU A 560 13.55 15.76 -14.70
CA LEU A 560 13.53 14.89 -13.53
C LEU A 560 14.82 14.04 -13.45
N ALA A 561 15.24 13.42 -14.56
CA ALA A 561 16.49 12.66 -14.61
C ALA A 561 17.72 13.54 -14.28
N GLU A 562 17.78 14.75 -14.85
CA GLU A 562 18.85 15.72 -14.55
C GLU A 562 18.86 16.13 -13.07
N TYR A 563 17.66 16.35 -12.49
CA TYR A 563 17.50 16.66 -11.08
C TYR A 563 18.02 15.54 -10.18
N ILE A 564 17.62 14.29 -10.44
CA ILE A 564 18.01 13.11 -9.67
C ILE A 564 19.53 12.90 -9.73
N VAL A 565 20.12 12.94 -10.93
CA VAL A 565 21.59 12.81 -11.09
C VAL A 565 22.32 13.87 -10.27
N LYS A 566 21.88 15.13 -10.37
CA LYS A 566 22.50 16.23 -9.62
C LYS A 566 22.43 15.99 -8.11
N ARG A 567 21.24 15.65 -7.58
CA ARG A 567 21.04 15.41 -6.14
C ARG A 567 21.88 14.23 -5.65
N LEU A 568 21.93 13.14 -6.40
CA LEU A 568 22.74 11.97 -6.04
C LEU A 568 24.22 12.31 -6.02
N VAL A 569 24.75 12.98 -7.05
CA VAL A 569 26.16 13.38 -7.12
C VAL A 569 26.52 14.32 -5.95
N ASP A 570 25.70 15.32 -5.68
CA ASP A 570 25.96 16.32 -4.63
C ASP A 570 25.98 15.68 -3.22
N GLU A 571 25.09 14.72 -2.94
CA GLU A 571 24.94 14.10 -1.62
C GLU A 571 25.89 12.91 -1.40
N THR A 572 26.22 12.17 -2.45
CA THR A 572 26.99 10.91 -2.35
C THR A 572 28.46 11.06 -2.77
N GLY A 573 28.78 12.07 -3.57
CA GLY A 573 30.10 12.24 -4.18
C GLY A 573 30.43 11.20 -5.25
N LEU A 574 29.45 10.41 -5.70
CA LEU A 574 29.60 9.49 -6.83
C LEU A 574 29.93 10.25 -8.13
N PHE A 575 30.57 9.57 -9.07
CA PHE A 575 30.95 10.17 -10.33
C PHE A 575 29.71 10.54 -11.17
N ASP A 576 29.68 11.75 -11.71
CA ASP A 576 28.58 12.24 -12.54
C ASP A 576 28.70 11.70 -13.97
N ARG A 577 27.72 10.90 -14.41
CA ARG A 577 27.62 10.40 -15.78
C ARG A 577 26.45 11.01 -16.55
N GLY A 578 25.67 11.86 -15.89
CA GLY A 578 24.57 12.61 -16.48
C GLY A 578 23.26 11.84 -16.68
N ALA A 579 22.21 12.61 -16.98
CA ALA A 579 20.98 12.08 -17.54
C ALA A 579 21.18 11.70 -19.02
N LYS A 580 20.55 10.61 -19.46
CA LYS A 580 20.77 10.02 -20.78
C LYS A 580 19.47 9.70 -21.49
N GLU A 581 19.37 10.18 -22.72
CA GLU A 581 18.30 9.80 -23.63
C GLU A 581 18.41 8.32 -24.00
N GLN A 582 17.28 7.60 -23.94
CA GLN A 582 17.20 6.20 -24.35
C GLN A 582 15.84 5.84 -24.94
N GLU A 583 15.83 5.58 -26.25
CA GLU A 583 14.63 5.22 -27.01
C GLU A 583 14.38 3.71 -27.10
N ASN A 584 15.37 2.88 -26.76
CA ASN A 584 15.32 1.43 -27.05
C ASN A 584 15.05 0.55 -25.82
N TYR A 585 14.98 1.12 -24.62
CA TYR A 585 14.58 0.37 -23.44
C TYR A 585 13.08 0.19 -23.48
N VAL A 586 12.63 -1.08 -23.48
CA VAL A 586 11.21 -1.43 -23.65
C VAL A 586 10.36 -0.69 -22.63
N VAL A 587 10.73 -0.77 -21.34
CA VAL A 587 9.99 -0.13 -20.24
C VAL A 587 9.91 1.40 -20.34
N LEU A 588 10.87 2.05 -21.01
CA LEU A 588 10.81 3.49 -21.27
C LEU A 588 9.98 3.83 -22.50
N LYS A 589 9.94 2.92 -23.49
CA LYS A 589 9.32 3.15 -24.78
C LYS A 589 7.82 2.82 -24.79
N THR A 590 7.40 1.85 -23.98
CA THR A 590 6.02 1.32 -23.98
C THR A 590 5.18 1.82 -22.80
N SER A 591 5.74 2.65 -21.93
CA SER A 591 4.97 3.33 -20.88
C SER A 591 4.23 4.53 -21.47
N ASP A 592 2.95 4.66 -21.13
CA ASP A 592 2.13 5.83 -21.48
C ASP A 592 2.38 7.01 -20.51
N ALA A 593 2.88 6.71 -19.30
CA ALA A 593 3.31 7.67 -18.29
C ALA A 593 4.66 8.30 -18.65
N THR A 594 5.08 9.38 -17.96
CA THR A 594 6.46 9.89 -18.08
C THR A 594 7.43 8.84 -17.52
N PRO A 595 8.37 8.26 -18.30
CA PRO A 595 9.20 7.17 -17.79
C PRO A 595 10.67 7.58 -17.56
N ILE A 596 11.21 7.14 -16.41
CA ILE A 596 12.64 7.23 -16.08
C ILE A 596 13.17 5.88 -15.63
N LEU A 597 14.46 5.62 -15.87
CA LEU A 597 15.17 4.43 -15.39
C LEU A 597 16.43 4.84 -14.63
N LEU A 598 16.54 4.39 -13.40
CA LEU A 598 17.53 4.81 -12.44
C LEU A 598 18.73 3.85 -12.41
N GLU A 599 19.93 4.38 -12.58
CA GLU A 599 21.19 3.65 -12.45
C GLU A 599 22.10 4.35 -11.45
N PRO A 600 21.81 4.24 -10.14
CA PRO A 600 22.37 5.12 -9.13
C PRO A 600 23.87 4.90 -8.90
N ALA A 601 24.40 3.70 -9.16
CA ALA A 601 25.83 3.39 -9.15
C ALA A 601 26.13 2.05 -9.83
N PHE A 602 27.40 1.68 -9.98
CA PHE A 602 27.82 0.40 -10.60
C PHE A 602 28.09 -0.70 -9.57
N LEU A 603 27.25 -1.73 -9.49
CA LEU A 603 27.49 -2.90 -8.62
C LEU A 603 28.76 -3.69 -8.98
N SER A 604 29.24 -3.57 -10.22
CA SER A 604 30.51 -4.16 -10.68
C SER A 604 31.75 -3.42 -10.16
N ASN A 605 31.61 -2.16 -9.73
CA ASN A 605 32.69 -1.36 -9.17
C ASN A 605 32.73 -1.49 -7.65
N ALA A 606 33.90 -1.80 -7.10
CA ALA A 606 34.03 -2.09 -5.67
C ALA A 606 33.70 -0.88 -4.76
N SER A 607 33.98 0.35 -5.19
CA SER A 607 33.69 1.56 -4.39
C SER A 607 32.20 1.88 -4.40
N ASP A 608 31.57 1.86 -5.58
CA ASP A 608 30.12 2.07 -5.73
C ASP A 608 29.34 0.98 -4.99
N ALA A 609 29.69 -0.29 -5.20
CA ALA A 609 29.06 -1.41 -4.52
C ALA A 609 29.21 -1.35 -3.00
N ALA A 610 30.34 -0.87 -2.48
CA ALA A 610 30.52 -0.68 -1.04
C ALA A 610 29.58 0.40 -0.48
N LEU A 611 29.23 1.41 -1.28
CA LEU A 611 28.28 2.45 -0.90
C LEU A 611 26.83 1.97 -1.03
N LEU A 612 26.48 1.32 -2.14
CA LEU A 612 25.15 0.75 -2.42
C LEU A 612 24.66 -0.18 -1.30
N LYS A 613 25.58 -0.86 -0.60
CA LYS A 613 25.27 -1.76 0.53
C LYS A 613 24.88 -1.08 1.83
N THR A 614 25.09 0.22 1.93
CA THR A 614 24.93 0.92 3.22
C THR A 614 23.50 1.36 3.41
N ASP A 615 22.97 1.16 4.62
CA ASP A 615 21.67 1.73 5.02
C ASP A 615 21.62 3.24 4.77
N TRP A 616 22.74 3.93 5.02
CA TRP A 616 22.90 5.35 4.71
C TRP A 616 22.60 5.67 3.23
N PHE A 617 23.11 4.87 2.30
CA PHE A 617 22.83 5.10 0.88
C PHE A 617 21.36 4.81 0.56
N THR A 618 20.80 3.71 1.06
CA THR A 618 19.39 3.37 0.88
C THR A 618 18.48 4.50 1.37
N GLU A 619 18.69 4.98 2.60
CA GLU A 619 17.93 6.11 3.19
C GLU A 619 18.09 7.38 2.37
N LYS A 620 19.32 7.71 1.96
CA LYS A 620 19.59 8.92 1.17
C LYS A 620 19.00 8.87 -0.21
N TYR A 621 19.12 7.73 -0.89
CA TYR A 621 18.58 7.52 -2.22
C TYR A 621 17.05 7.59 -2.19
N ALA A 622 16.42 6.91 -1.23
CA ALA A 622 14.98 6.97 -1.03
C ALA A 622 14.49 8.41 -0.79
N GLN A 623 15.16 9.18 0.07
CA GLN A 623 14.81 10.59 0.30
C GLN A 623 14.97 11.44 -0.96
N ILE A 624 16.06 11.26 -1.72
CA ILE A 624 16.28 12.01 -2.97
C ILE A 624 15.19 11.70 -3.99
N LEU A 625 14.78 10.43 -4.11
CA LEU A 625 13.71 10.04 -5.01
C LEU A 625 12.35 10.56 -4.56
N CYS A 626 12.05 10.51 -3.26
CA CYS A 626 10.84 11.15 -2.71
C CYS A 626 10.79 12.65 -3.05
N ASP A 627 11.88 13.39 -2.78
CA ASP A 627 11.99 14.81 -3.14
C ASP A 627 11.81 15.04 -4.65
N ALA A 628 12.37 14.16 -5.48
CA ALA A 628 12.32 14.27 -6.94
C ALA A 628 10.92 13.99 -7.50
N ILE A 629 10.21 13.00 -6.94
CA ILE A 629 8.83 12.68 -7.30
C ILE A 629 7.91 13.85 -6.93
N VAL A 630 8.06 14.42 -5.72
CA VAL A 630 7.35 15.65 -5.34
C VAL A 630 7.68 16.80 -6.31
N TYR A 631 8.97 16.99 -6.63
CA TYR A 631 9.39 18.02 -7.60
C TYR A 631 8.76 17.83 -8.98
N TYR A 632 8.62 16.59 -9.46
CA TYR A 632 7.94 16.28 -10.71
C TYR A 632 6.49 16.80 -10.69
N PHE A 633 5.69 16.36 -9.72
CA PHE A 633 4.27 16.73 -9.63
C PHE A 633 4.04 18.20 -9.29
N ASP A 634 4.90 18.81 -8.48
CA ASP A 634 4.66 20.18 -8.00
C ASP A 634 5.22 21.26 -8.92
N VAL A 635 6.21 20.92 -9.77
CA VAL A 635 6.96 21.90 -10.55
C VAL A 635 7.05 21.56 -12.03
N LEU A 636 7.18 20.29 -12.41
CA LEU A 636 7.43 19.93 -13.82
C LEU A 636 6.13 19.74 -14.63
N THR A 637 5.04 19.33 -13.97
CA THR A 637 3.75 19.05 -14.62
C THR A 637 2.73 20.20 -14.51
N LYS A 638 3.13 21.34 -13.93
CA LYS A 638 2.34 22.59 -13.88
C LYS A 638 2.85 23.60 -14.91
#